data_AF-A0A0R3SDZ1-F1
#
_entry.id   AF-A0A0R3SDZ1-F1
#
_cell.length_a   1.000
_cell.length_b   1.000
_cell.length_c   1.000
_cell.angle_alpha   90.00
_cell.angle_beta   90.00
_cell.angle_gamma   90.00
#
_symmetry.space_group_name_H-M   'P 1'
#
loop_
_entity.id
_entity.type
_entity.pdbx_description
1 polymer ?
#
loop_
_entity_poly.entity_id
_entity_poly.type
_entity_poly.pdbx_seq_one_letter_code
_entity_poly.pdbx_strand_id
1 'polypeptide(L)'
;MTARNSDGDGNFPWAEHLPLADRRRSSNRTSLRKLNLSRAKLKASSRASALLSGFAMVAMIELTIEQDDVNPIPEALLIAFTAFASLLVVVHITALLISTCILPQLECYISICENSEGSIDTPYEKVRWYIEMSWVFSTALGMLLFLVVVVLACWVKFWNISKWSAGVCFLIVGPVVVVFVLFAIFFYRTLISFKYQNASKMVDSLDRWMSELEKGQCASPPYQLPPIAHHTCSFLCVLFVYSQTDFFEFVVVGGGIAGVVCAETLCELIGPPAYSPPETDPSIPSESSKWRVCLISSSGTLKTAVNVQRVTRLLESFDIAERSTSEWSSAYPGSLLRVIVDKVTRLDCEERLVYLAGRPTNPLKYGRICLATGGVPRAIVPHHPLVLTLRDTESVAQFRTRLAGARRVVLVGNGGIATEVAYEIEGCQVIWAVKHETISVPFLDPAAAQFLLRCGLEKRRQGNKQVSDSNTSGNEGGPTALIRTLRYTLAQRDAHTGCPAYELLPVSNEGEQVEKEYGGSALGPDWTQGQRFTGVIEAGTLHRPLKVVYKCQVDKILSSSEFGESEIAAVEADEEGPLLPPPAPTDWPVYVLLTNGECYGADFIISATGVEANFTSSGHPKPSVACPVFIKSSNNIETAPPSEGGGLVVNEMMQSMSIPELYAAGDCAYAGWQPKAPHWFQMRLWSQARQTAFQAAKSMFYHTAGDEVPLDFSFELFTHVTNFFGFKVNSNFPLKHPQVQ
;
A
#
# COMPACT_ATOMS: atom_id res chain seq x y z
N MET A 1 33.22 8.12 -25.06
CA MET A 1 33.08 7.60 -26.44
C MET A 1 32.77 6.11 -26.35
N THR A 2 31.52 5.76 -26.67
CA THR A 2 30.96 4.52 -27.24
C THR A 2 29.52 4.42 -26.74
N ALA A 3 28.61 4.97 -27.54
CA ALA A 3 27.17 4.85 -27.38
C ALA A 3 26.74 3.40 -27.67
N ARG A 4 25.82 2.85 -26.86
CA ARG A 4 24.98 1.72 -27.25
C ARG A 4 23.52 2.19 -27.19
N ASN A 5 22.89 2.07 -28.35
CA ASN A 5 21.53 2.48 -28.66
C ASN A 5 20.50 1.73 -27.81
N SER A 6 19.58 2.48 -27.23
CA SER A 6 18.31 2.03 -26.68
C SER A 6 17.26 2.09 -27.79
N ASP A 7 16.97 0.95 -28.43
CA ASP A 7 15.73 0.73 -29.19
C ASP A 7 15.23 -0.66 -28.81
N GLY A 8 14.07 -0.69 -28.17
CA GLY A 8 13.47 -1.90 -27.61
C GLY A 8 12.08 -1.59 -27.09
N ASP A 9 11.17 -1.19 -27.98
CA ASP A 9 9.74 -1.12 -27.71
C ASP A 9 9.25 -2.49 -27.24
N GLY A 10 9.03 -2.60 -25.92
CA GLY A 10 8.47 -3.77 -25.24
C GLY A 10 6.99 -3.95 -25.59
N ASN A 11 6.73 -4.64 -26.70
CA ASN A 11 5.43 -5.22 -26.99
C ASN A 11 5.31 -6.52 -26.17
N PHE A 12 4.78 -6.41 -24.94
CA PHE A 12 4.62 -7.54 -24.02
C PHE A 12 3.52 -8.52 -24.51
N PRO A 13 3.83 -9.80 -24.79
CA PRO A 13 2.88 -10.77 -25.35
C PRO A 13 2.00 -11.52 -24.33
N TRP A 14 2.02 -11.21 -23.03
CA TRP A 14 1.36 -12.05 -22.01
C TRP A 14 -0.02 -11.55 -21.54
N ALA A 15 -0.60 -10.53 -22.18
CA ALA A 15 -1.88 -9.94 -21.78
C ALA A 15 -3.13 -10.83 -22.01
N GLU A 16 -2.99 -12.11 -22.38
CA GLU A 16 -4.13 -12.93 -22.83
C GLU A 16 -4.53 -14.14 -21.97
N HIS A 17 -3.81 -14.52 -20.91
CA HIS A 17 -4.19 -15.74 -20.16
C HIS A 17 -4.18 -15.60 -18.63
N LEU A 18 -5.23 -14.97 -18.08
CA LEU A 18 -5.74 -15.16 -16.71
C LEU A 18 -7.28 -15.13 -16.75
N PRO A 19 -8.01 -15.88 -15.90
CA PRO A 19 -9.40 -16.20 -16.15
C PRO A 19 -10.41 -15.07 -15.90
N LEU A 20 -10.94 -14.56 -17.02
CA LEU A 20 -12.32 -14.24 -17.42
C LEU A 20 -13.40 -13.65 -16.46
N ALA A 21 -13.15 -13.49 -15.16
CA ALA A 21 -13.85 -12.50 -14.32
C ALA A 21 -13.13 -11.14 -14.35
N ASP A 22 -11.80 -11.17 -14.28
CA ASP A 22 -10.99 -9.95 -14.24
C ASP A 22 -10.70 -9.35 -15.63
N ARG A 23 -10.94 -10.12 -16.71
CA ARG A 23 -10.90 -9.56 -18.07
C ARG A 23 -12.05 -8.59 -18.32
N ARG A 24 -13.23 -8.80 -17.71
CA ARG A 24 -14.40 -7.89 -17.82
C ARG A 24 -14.19 -6.58 -17.05
N ARG A 25 -13.70 -6.64 -15.80
CA ARG A 25 -13.39 -5.43 -15.01
C ARG A 25 -12.16 -4.69 -15.51
N SER A 26 -11.12 -5.37 -15.99
CA SER A 26 -9.94 -4.72 -16.60
C SER A 26 -10.22 -4.17 -18.00
N SER A 27 -11.04 -4.83 -18.82
CA SER A 27 -11.54 -4.31 -20.10
C SER A 27 -12.40 -3.07 -19.88
N ASN A 28 -13.32 -3.08 -18.90
CA ASN A 28 -14.10 -1.89 -18.54
C ASN A 28 -13.19 -0.75 -18.02
N ARG A 29 -12.14 -1.04 -17.24
CA ARG A 29 -11.18 -0.01 -16.76
C ARG A 29 -10.31 0.57 -17.87
N THR A 30 -9.83 -0.25 -18.79
CA THR A 30 -9.05 0.21 -19.95
C THR A 30 -9.93 0.95 -20.95
N SER A 31 -11.16 0.47 -21.18
CA SER A 31 -12.17 1.13 -22.01
C SER A 31 -12.61 2.46 -21.40
N LEU A 32 -12.87 2.52 -20.09
CA LEU A 32 -13.21 3.77 -19.39
C LEU A 32 -12.05 4.78 -19.39
N ARG A 33 -10.80 4.32 -19.28
CA ARG A 33 -9.62 5.18 -19.48
C ARG A 33 -9.51 5.68 -20.92
N LYS A 34 -9.74 4.82 -21.92
CA LYS A 34 -9.77 5.19 -23.34
C LYS A 34 -10.88 6.20 -23.65
N LEU A 35 -12.06 6.04 -23.04
CA LEU A 35 -13.20 6.95 -23.15
C LEU A 35 -12.89 8.31 -22.50
N ASN A 36 -12.32 8.33 -21.29
CA ASN A 36 -11.91 9.57 -20.63
C ASN A 36 -10.78 10.31 -21.37
N LEU A 37 -9.82 9.59 -21.94
CA LEU A 37 -8.79 10.20 -22.81
C LEU A 37 -9.43 10.80 -24.08
N SER A 38 -10.40 10.11 -24.67
CA SER A 38 -11.13 10.60 -25.84
C SER A 38 -11.96 11.84 -25.53
N ARG A 39 -12.58 11.88 -24.35
CA ARG A 39 -13.28 13.06 -23.81
C ARG A 39 -12.32 14.23 -23.68
N ALA A 40 -11.13 14.02 -23.14
CA ALA A 40 -10.12 15.06 -23.01
C ALA A 40 -9.65 15.57 -24.39
N LYS A 41 -9.38 14.67 -25.35
CA LYS A 41 -9.00 15.02 -26.72
C LYS A 41 -10.06 15.86 -27.45
N LEU A 42 -11.34 15.47 -27.36
CA LEU A 42 -12.45 16.23 -27.96
C LEU A 42 -12.66 17.59 -27.31
N LYS A 43 -12.56 17.69 -25.96
CA LYS A 43 -12.64 18.99 -25.27
C LYS A 43 -11.51 19.93 -25.65
N ALA A 44 -10.28 19.40 -25.77
CA ALA A 44 -9.14 20.18 -26.24
C ALA A 44 -9.33 20.62 -27.70
N SER A 45 -9.72 19.71 -28.59
CA SER A 45 -10.03 19.98 -30.01
C SER A 45 -11.12 21.04 -30.18
N SER A 46 -12.19 20.96 -29.38
CA SER A 46 -13.29 21.92 -29.39
C SER A 46 -12.84 23.32 -28.96
N ARG A 47 -12.15 23.44 -27.82
CA ARG A 47 -11.66 24.74 -27.32
C ARG A 47 -10.65 25.38 -28.28
N ALA A 48 -9.68 24.62 -28.77
CA ALA A 48 -8.67 25.11 -29.69
C ALA A 48 -9.30 25.58 -31.02
N SER A 49 -10.22 24.80 -31.57
CA SER A 49 -10.84 25.13 -32.85
C SER A 49 -11.82 26.30 -32.77
N ALA A 50 -12.53 26.48 -31.65
CA ALA A 50 -13.42 27.62 -31.44
C ALA A 50 -12.62 28.94 -31.40
N LEU A 51 -11.50 28.95 -30.68
CA LEU A 51 -10.63 30.12 -30.58
C LEU A 51 -9.95 30.44 -31.92
N LEU A 52 -9.26 29.46 -32.51
CA LEU A 52 -8.46 29.68 -33.73
C LEU A 52 -9.32 29.99 -34.96
N SER A 53 -10.49 29.34 -35.10
CA SER A 53 -11.43 29.69 -36.16
C SER A 53 -12.02 31.09 -35.97
N GLY A 54 -12.29 31.50 -34.72
CA GLY A 54 -12.74 32.85 -34.40
C GLY A 54 -11.70 33.90 -34.79
N PHE A 55 -10.44 33.71 -34.41
CA PHE A 55 -9.35 34.61 -34.79
C PHE A 55 -9.13 34.68 -36.29
N ALA A 56 -9.16 33.54 -36.99
CA ALA A 56 -9.00 33.51 -38.44
C ALA A 56 -10.16 34.20 -39.18
N MET A 57 -11.40 34.02 -38.71
CA MET A 57 -12.58 34.65 -39.28
C MET A 57 -12.60 36.16 -39.05
N VAL A 58 -12.29 36.60 -37.82
CA VAL A 58 -12.18 38.04 -37.50
C VAL A 58 -11.06 38.67 -38.31
N ALA A 59 -9.88 38.03 -38.39
CA ALA A 59 -8.78 38.52 -39.22
C ALA A 59 -9.12 38.56 -40.70
N MET A 60 -9.96 37.66 -41.22
CA MET A 60 -10.41 37.69 -42.61
C MET A 60 -11.37 38.86 -42.90
N ILE A 61 -12.26 39.18 -41.95
CA ILE A 61 -13.29 40.23 -42.11
C ILE A 61 -12.73 41.63 -41.81
N GLU A 62 -11.88 41.75 -40.78
CA GLU A 62 -11.31 43.03 -40.31
C GLU A 62 -10.06 43.46 -41.09
N LEU A 63 -9.53 42.62 -41.98
CA LEU A 63 -8.36 42.98 -42.78
C LEU A 63 -8.78 43.91 -43.93
N THR A 64 -8.65 45.20 -43.66
CA THR A 64 -8.86 46.27 -44.65
C THR A 64 -7.67 46.35 -45.60
N ILE A 65 -7.92 46.09 -46.88
CA ILE A 65 -6.91 46.18 -47.94
C ILE A 65 -6.97 47.59 -48.54
N GLU A 66 -5.96 48.41 -48.28
CA GLU A 66 -5.79 49.69 -48.97
C GLU A 66 -5.17 49.43 -50.35
N GLN A 67 -5.93 49.71 -51.41
CA GLN A 67 -5.49 49.51 -52.79
C GLN A 67 -4.71 50.75 -53.24
N ASP A 68 -3.41 50.58 -53.49
CA ASP A 68 -2.50 51.64 -53.94
C ASP A 68 -2.07 51.38 -55.38
N ASP A 69 -2.26 52.37 -56.27
CA ASP A 69 -2.06 52.24 -57.72
C ASP A 69 -0.57 52.13 -58.11
N VAL A 70 0.36 52.51 -57.23
CA VAL A 70 1.81 52.56 -57.52
C VAL A 70 2.54 51.25 -57.19
N ASN A 71 2.09 50.51 -56.17
CA ASN A 71 2.65 49.21 -55.77
C ASN A 71 1.53 48.26 -55.34
N PRO A 72 0.78 47.68 -56.29
CA PRO A 72 -0.31 46.78 -55.96
C PRO A 72 0.22 45.54 -55.23
N ILE A 73 -0.60 45.03 -54.30
CA ILE A 73 -0.35 43.75 -53.65
C ILE A 73 -0.44 42.66 -54.72
N PRO A 74 0.55 41.74 -54.83
CA PRO A 74 0.50 40.66 -55.80
C PRO A 74 -0.78 39.83 -55.67
N GLU A 75 -1.50 39.63 -56.78
CA GLU A 75 -2.73 38.82 -56.78
C GLU A 75 -2.48 37.41 -56.24
N ALA A 76 -1.33 36.81 -56.56
CA ALA A 76 -0.93 35.50 -56.04
C ALA A 76 -0.86 35.46 -54.50
N LEU A 77 -0.47 36.56 -53.84
CA LEU A 77 -0.40 36.64 -52.38
C LEU A 77 -1.81 36.74 -51.77
N LEU A 78 -2.70 37.53 -52.38
CA LEU A 78 -4.09 37.64 -51.94
C LEU A 78 -4.83 36.31 -52.12
N ILE A 79 -4.61 35.62 -53.24
CA ILE A 79 -5.16 34.28 -53.50
C ILE A 79 -4.60 33.28 -52.47
N ALA A 80 -3.31 33.30 -52.18
CA ALA A 80 -2.71 32.42 -51.17
C ALA A 80 -3.29 32.69 -49.77
N PHE A 81 -3.35 33.95 -49.34
CA PHE A 81 -3.91 34.32 -48.04
C PHE A 81 -5.37 33.88 -47.89
N THR A 82 -6.21 34.20 -48.88
CA THR A 82 -7.63 33.81 -48.86
C THR A 82 -7.81 32.29 -48.91
N ALA A 83 -7.00 31.56 -49.68
CA ALA A 83 -7.04 30.10 -49.74
C ALA A 83 -6.64 29.45 -48.41
N PHE A 84 -5.52 29.86 -47.80
CA PHE A 84 -5.05 29.30 -46.52
C PHE A 84 -5.95 29.69 -45.34
N ALA A 85 -6.46 30.93 -45.31
CA ALA A 85 -7.40 31.38 -44.28
C ALA A 85 -8.74 30.63 -44.38
N SER A 86 -9.25 30.41 -45.60
CA SER A 86 -10.47 29.61 -45.82
C SER A 86 -10.26 28.15 -45.43
N LEU A 87 -9.11 27.55 -45.81
CA LEU A 87 -8.78 26.19 -45.44
C LEU A 87 -8.67 26.01 -43.91
N LEU A 88 -8.05 26.96 -43.22
CA LEU A 88 -7.94 26.98 -41.76
C LEU A 88 -9.32 26.99 -41.09
N VAL A 89 -10.22 27.86 -41.55
CA VAL A 89 -11.60 27.95 -41.03
C VAL A 89 -12.34 26.64 -41.28
N VAL A 90 -12.25 26.06 -42.48
CA VAL A 90 -12.90 24.78 -42.80
C VAL A 90 -12.38 23.63 -41.92
N VAL A 91 -11.07 23.53 -41.72
CA VAL A 91 -10.44 22.49 -40.88
C VAL A 91 -10.91 22.60 -39.43
N HIS A 92 -10.94 23.81 -38.86
CA HIS A 92 -11.37 24.01 -37.48
C HIS A 92 -12.88 23.88 -37.28
N ILE A 93 -13.71 24.37 -38.22
CA ILE A 93 -15.16 24.18 -38.16
C ILE A 93 -15.51 22.69 -38.25
N THR A 94 -14.81 21.93 -39.09
CA THR A 94 -15.03 20.48 -39.20
C THR A 94 -14.65 19.76 -37.90
N ALA A 95 -13.52 20.11 -37.28
CA ALA A 95 -13.13 19.56 -35.98
C ALA A 95 -14.08 19.97 -34.84
N LEU A 96 -14.63 21.19 -34.89
CA LEU A 96 -15.68 21.65 -33.98
C LEU A 96 -16.96 20.83 -34.14
N LEU A 97 -17.41 20.62 -35.37
CA LEU A 97 -18.62 19.85 -35.65
C LEU A 97 -18.50 18.43 -35.11
N ILE A 98 -17.39 17.75 -35.40
CA ILE A 98 -17.12 16.40 -34.91
C ILE A 98 -17.09 16.36 -33.37
N SER A 99 -16.47 17.36 -32.73
CA SER A 99 -16.41 17.44 -31.27
C SER A 99 -17.78 17.72 -30.64
N THR A 100 -18.57 18.64 -31.20
CA THR A 100 -19.90 19.02 -30.70
C THR A 100 -20.92 17.90 -30.85
N CYS A 101 -20.86 17.14 -31.95
CA CYS A 101 -21.78 16.02 -32.20
C CYS A 101 -21.47 14.78 -31.35
N ILE A 102 -20.19 14.48 -31.09
CA ILE A 102 -19.77 13.25 -30.40
C ILE A 102 -19.68 13.43 -28.88
N LEU A 103 -19.27 14.61 -28.39
CA LEU A 103 -18.97 14.82 -26.98
C LEU A 103 -20.17 14.58 -26.03
N PRO A 104 -21.40 15.05 -26.30
CA PRO A 104 -22.54 14.82 -25.40
C PRO A 104 -22.92 13.34 -25.29
N GLN A 105 -22.85 12.61 -26.41
CA GLN A 105 -23.11 11.18 -26.44
C GLN A 105 -22.03 10.40 -25.66
N LEU A 106 -20.76 10.82 -25.80
CA LEU A 106 -19.63 10.23 -25.06
C LEU A 106 -19.74 10.49 -23.55
N GLU A 107 -20.17 11.69 -23.13
CA GLU A 107 -20.35 12.04 -21.70
C GLU A 107 -21.51 11.29 -21.06
N CYS A 108 -22.65 11.17 -21.75
CA CYS A 108 -23.77 10.35 -21.33
C CYS A 108 -23.38 8.87 -21.22
N TYR A 109 -22.57 8.38 -22.15
CA TYR A 109 -22.10 6.99 -22.11
C TYR A 109 -21.14 6.73 -20.94
N ILE A 110 -20.21 7.66 -20.66
CA ILE A 110 -19.29 7.55 -19.51
C ILE A 110 -20.08 7.49 -18.20
N SER A 111 -21.12 8.31 -18.02
CA SER A 111 -21.93 8.28 -16.79
C SER A 111 -22.76 7.01 -16.65
N ILE A 112 -23.21 6.40 -17.76
CA ILE A 112 -23.87 5.09 -17.74
C ILE A 112 -22.87 3.98 -17.40
N CYS A 113 -21.66 4.01 -17.94
CA CYS A 113 -20.58 3.07 -17.61
C CYS A 113 -20.09 3.19 -16.17
N GLU A 114 -20.22 4.36 -15.53
CA GLU A 114 -19.89 4.55 -14.12
C GLU A 114 -20.95 3.96 -13.19
N ASN A 115 -22.21 3.80 -13.65
CA ASN A 115 -23.35 3.38 -12.83
C ASN A 115 -23.86 1.95 -13.10
N SER A 116 -23.40 1.27 -14.17
CA SER A 116 -23.87 -0.07 -14.55
C SER A 116 -22.75 -1.13 -14.48
N GLU A 117 -23.01 -2.27 -13.83
CA GLU A 117 -22.08 -3.41 -13.73
C GLU A 117 -22.09 -4.34 -14.96
N GLY A 118 -22.86 -4.01 -16.01
CA GLY A 118 -23.00 -4.80 -17.23
C GLY A 118 -22.09 -4.43 -18.40
N SER A 119 -21.73 -5.42 -19.20
CA SER A 119 -21.04 -5.28 -20.49
C SER A 119 -21.97 -4.62 -21.52
N ILE A 120 -21.68 -3.38 -21.92
CA ILE A 120 -22.28 -2.74 -23.10
C ILE A 120 -21.22 -2.76 -24.20
N ASP A 121 -21.49 -3.50 -25.29
CA ASP A 121 -20.65 -3.51 -26.49
C ASP A 121 -20.39 -2.07 -26.94
N THR A 122 -19.13 -1.72 -27.18
CA THR A 122 -18.71 -0.33 -27.32
C THR A 122 -18.96 0.20 -28.75
N PRO A 123 -20.00 1.01 -29.03
CA PRO A 123 -20.13 1.75 -30.30
C PRO A 123 -18.95 2.72 -30.53
N TYR A 124 -18.16 2.98 -29.49
CA TYR A 124 -16.94 3.79 -29.49
C TYR A 124 -15.88 3.35 -30.51
N GLU A 125 -15.69 2.05 -30.79
CA GLU A 125 -14.64 1.63 -31.73
C GLU A 125 -14.87 2.16 -33.14
N LYS A 126 -16.14 2.28 -33.54
CA LYS A 126 -16.53 2.87 -34.84
C LYS A 126 -16.31 4.39 -34.87
N VAL A 127 -16.40 5.06 -33.72
CA VAL A 127 -16.30 6.52 -33.59
C VAL A 127 -14.86 6.99 -33.32
N ARG A 128 -13.99 6.11 -32.81
CA ARG A 128 -12.61 6.43 -32.43
C ARG A 128 -11.78 7.04 -33.56
N TRP A 129 -11.95 6.55 -34.79
CA TRP A 129 -11.25 7.10 -35.94
C TRP A 129 -11.59 8.58 -36.16
N TYR A 130 -12.87 8.96 -36.02
CA TYR A 130 -13.32 10.34 -36.13
C TYR A 130 -12.76 11.23 -35.00
N ILE A 131 -12.63 10.69 -33.78
CA ILE A 131 -12.07 11.41 -32.63
C ILE A 131 -10.59 11.73 -32.83
N GLU A 132 -9.79 10.73 -33.25
CA GLU A 132 -8.36 10.93 -33.53
C GLU A 132 -8.15 11.88 -34.71
N MET A 133 -8.95 11.75 -35.77
CA MET A 133 -8.90 12.65 -36.92
C MET A 133 -9.26 14.10 -36.55
N SER A 134 -10.31 14.32 -35.77
CA SER A 134 -10.67 15.66 -35.28
C SER A 134 -9.55 16.29 -34.46
N TRP A 135 -8.91 15.52 -33.57
CA TRP A 135 -7.84 16.03 -32.72
C TRP A 135 -6.58 16.37 -33.52
N VAL A 136 -6.16 15.52 -34.46
CA VAL A 136 -5.01 15.78 -35.35
C VAL A 136 -5.28 16.99 -36.26
N PHE A 137 -6.47 17.07 -36.86
CA PHE A 137 -6.84 18.19 -37.73
C PHE A 137 -6.92 19.52 -36.96
N SER A 138 -7.46 19.53 -35.75
CA SER A 138 -7.51 20.73 -34.90
C SER A 138 -6.14 21.14 -34.37
N THR A 139 -5.34 20.18 -33.91
CA THR A 139 -4.13 20.46 -33.12
C THR A 139 -2.89 20.54 -34.00
N ALA A 140 -2.67 19.57 -34.89
CA ALA A 140 -1.47 19.56 -35.72
C ALA A 140 -1.67 20.43 -36.97
N LEU A 141 -2.69 20.11 -37.79
CA LEU A 141 -2.90 20.82 -39.05
C LEU A 141 -3.40 22.26 -38.83
N GLY A 142 -4.36 22.45 -37.92
CA GLY A 142 -4.94 23.75 -37.61
C GLY A 142 -3.93 24.76 -37.06
N MET A 143 -3.06 24.35 -36.13
CA MET A 143 -2.02 25.25 -35.61
C MET A 143 -0.98 25.61 -36.68
N LEU A 144 -0.59 24.68 -37.54
CA LEU A 144 0.33 24.96 -38.65
C LEU A 144 -0.28 25.97 -39.63
N LEU A 145 -1.52 25.73 -40.05
CA LEU A 145 -2.25 26.63 -40.96
C LEU A 145 -2.45 28.01 -40.31
N PHE A 146 -2.72 28.08 -39.01
CA PHE A 146 -2.86 29.35 -38.29
C PHE A 146 -1.56 30.17 -38.33
N LEU A 147 -0.39 29.55 -38.09
CA LEU A 147 0.89 30.24 -38.19
C LEU A 147 1.17 30.76 -39.60
N VAL A 148 0.85 29.97 -40.63
CA VAL A 148 0.98 30.39 -42.04
C VAL A 148 0.06 31.57 -42.35
N VAL A 149 -1.20 31.51 -41.91
CA VAL A 149 -2.19 32.59 -42.11
C VAL A 149 -1.76 33.87 -41.40
N VAL A 150 -1.17 33.79 -40.20
CA VAL A 150 -0.63 34.97 -39.50
C VAL A 150 0.50 35.63 -40.29
N VAL A 151 1.44 34.85 -40.83
CA VAL A 151 2.53 35.37 -41.66
C VAL A 151 1.98 36.03 -42.92
N LEU A 152 1.04 35.38 -43.61
CA LEU A 152 0.40 35.92 -44.81
C LEU A 152 -0.41 37.18 -44.51
N ALA A 153 -1.15 37.23 -43.40
CA ALA A 153 -1.92 38.40 -42.98
C ALA A 153 -1.01 39.62 -42.73
N CYS A 154 0.13 39.42 -42.07
CA CYS A 154 1.12 40.48 -41.88
C CYS A 154 1.74 40.93 -43.21
N TRP A 155 1.96 39.99 -44.14
CA TRP A 155 2.51 40.31 -45.45
C TRP A 155 1.53 41.10 -46.32
N VAL A 156 0.24 40.76 -46.27
CA VAL A 156 -0.82 41.51 -46.97
C VAL A 156 -1.02 42.89 -46.33
N LYS A 157 -1.07 42.97 -44.99
CA LYS A 157 -1.35 44.23 -44.27
C LYS A 157 -0.21 45.26 -44.36
N PHE A 158 1.05 44.82 -44.29
CA PHE A 158 2.20 45.73 -44.27
C PHE A 158 2.89 45.89 -45.63
N TRP A 159 2.33 45.33 -46.71
CA TRP A 159 2.93 45.40 -48.05
C TRP A 159 3.18 46.84 -48.50
N ASN A 160 2.18 47.71 -48.32
CA ASN A 160 2.22 49.11 -48.75
C ASN A 160 2.90 50.03 -47.73
N ILE A 161 2.93 49.65 -46.44
CA ILE A 161 3.47 50.48 -45.36
C ILE A 161 4.98 50.26 -45.19
N SER A 162 5.41 49.00 -45.02
CA SER A 162 6.82 48.67 -44.76
C SER A 162 7.08 47.19 -44.96
N LYS A 163 7.77 46.87 -46.07
CA LYS A 163 8.24 45.50 -46.36
C LYS A 163 9.17 44.94 -45.28
N TRP A 164 9.90 45.81 -44.58
CA TRP A 164 10.76 45.44 -43.45
C TRP A 164 9.97 44.90 -42.26
N SER A 165 8.77 45.44 -42.00
CA SER A 165 7.91 44.99 -40.90
C SER A 165 7.36 43.58 -41.15
N ALA A 166 6.96 43.29 -42.39
CA ALA A 166 6.57 41.95 -42.81
C ALA A 166 7.76 40.97 -42.73
N GLY A 167 8.96 41.41 -43.11
CA GLY A 167 10.21 40.63 -42.99
C GLY A 167 10.57 40.26 -41.55
N VAL A 168 10.38 41.17 -40.59
CA VAL A 168 10.61 40.89 -39.15
C VAL A 168 9.61 39.85 -38.63
N CYS A 169 8.33 39.94 -39.02
CA CYS A 169 7.32 38.93 -38.64
C CYS A 169 7.70 37.53 -39.16
N PHE A 170 8.16 37.43 -40.41
CA PHE A 170 8.65 36.18 -40.98
C PHE A 170 9.87 35.63 -40.24
N LEU A 171 10.81 36.49 -39.82
CA LEU A 171 12.00 36.08 -39.08
C LEU A 171 11.68 35.53 -37.69
N ILE A 172 10.64 36.07 -37.03
CA ILE A 172 10.21 35.62 -35.70
C ILE A 172 9.36 34.34 -35.78
N VAL A 173 8.39 34.28 -36.71
CA VAL A 173 7.44 33.16 -36.80
C VAL A 173 8.02 31.98 -37.58
N GLY A 174 8.92 32.23 -38.53
CA GLY A 174 9.54 31.21 -39.39
C GLY A 174 10.21 30.05 -38.62
N PRO A 175 11.08 30.31 -37.63
CA PRO A 175 11.68 29.25 -36.82
C PRO A 175 10.66 28.38 -36.09
N VAL A 176 9.58 28.98 -35.59
CA VAL A 176 8.49 28.26 -34.91
C VAL A 176 7.78 27.32 -35.89
N VAL A 177 7.52 27.78 -37.11
CA VAL A 177 6.94 26.94 -38.18
C VAL A 177 7.87 25.79 -38.53
N VAL A 178 9.19 26.01 -38.65
CA VAL A 178 10.16 24.95 -38.95
C VAL A 178 10.19 23.89 -37.85
N VAL A 179 10.26 24.30 -36.58
CA VAL A 179 10.21 23.37 -35.43
C VAL A 179 8.90 22.58 -35.44
N PHE A 180 7.78 23.25 -35.73
CA PHE A 180 6.47 22.60 -35.79
C PHE A 180 6.40 21.57 -36.93
N VAL A 181 6.94 21.88 -38.11
CA VAL A 181 7.00 20.97 -39.26
C VAL A 181 7.92 19.77 -38.95
N LEU A 182 9.08 19.99 -38.33
CA LEU A 182 9.98 18.91 -37.90
C LEU A 182 9.29 17.98 -36.89
N PHE A 183 8.58 18.57 -35.92
CA PHE A 183 7.79 17.81 -34.96
C PHE A 183 6.65 17.03 -35.64
N ALA A 184 5.93 17.64 -36.59
CA ALA A 184 4.87 16.98 -37.35
C ALA A 184 5.41 15.81 -38.20
N ILE A 185 6.58 15.99 -38.85
CA ILE A 185 7.25 14.93 -39.63
C ILE A 185 7.72 13.80 -38.71
N PHE A 186 8.33 14.12 -37.57
CA PHE A 186 8.72 13.13 -36.58
C PHE A 186 7.51 12.34 -36.07
N PHE A 187 6.44 13.05 -35.69
CA PHE A 187 5.20 12.44 -35.22
C PHE A 187 4.52 11.57 -36.30
N TYR A 188 4.50 12.02 -37.56
CA TYR A 188 3.99 11.26 -38.69
C TYR A 188 4.80 10.00 -38.95
N ARG A 189 6.14 10.09 -38.90
CA ARG A 189 7.04 8.93 -39.03
C ARG A 189 6.84 7.93 -37.90
N THR A 190 6.71 8.40 -36.67
CA THR A 190 6.46 7.54 -35.50
C THR A 190 5.09 6.86 -35.59
N LEU A 191 4.04 7.58 -36.00
CA LEU A 191 2.71 7.02 -36.21
C LEU A 191 2.66 5.97 -37.31
N ILE A 192 3.34 6.22 -38.43
CA ILE A 192 3.34 5.30 -39.58
C ILE A 192 4.25 4.11 -39.33
N SER A 193 5.42 4.30 -38.72
CA SER A 193 6.30 3.21 -38.30
C SER A 193 5.56 2.26 -37.37
N PHE A 194 4.82 2.80 -36.40
CA PHE A 194 4.00 2.01 -35.49
C PHE A 194 2.87 1.26 -36.21
N LYS A 195 2.15 1.91 -37.14
CA LYS A 195 1.09 1.25 -37.92
C LYS A 195 1.63 0.20 -38.89
N TYR A 196 2.79 0.45 -39.50
CA TYR A 196 3.45 -0.46 -40.42
C TYR A 196 3.99 -1.69 -39.68
N GLN A 197 4.64 -1.48 -38.53
CA GLN A 197 5.12 -2.59 -37.69
C GLN A 197 3.97 -3.45 -37.14
N ASN A 198 2.84 -2.84 -36.76
CA ASN A 198 1.67 -3.62 -36.32
C ASN A 198 1.00 -4.37 -37.47
N ALA A 199 0.91 -3.75 -38.66
CA ALA A 199 0.37 -4.41 -39.84
C ALA A 199 1.28 -5.54 -40.33
N SER A 200 2.60 -5.34 -40.32
CA SER A 200 3.55 -6.41 -40.68
C SER A 200 3.48 -7.56 -39.69
N LYS A 201 3.48 -7.30 -38.37
CA LYS A 201 3.35 -8.36 -37.36
C LYS A 201 2.05 -9.17 -37.50
N MET A 202 0.96 -8.51 -37.94
CA MET A 202 -0.33 -9.14 -38.19
C MET A 202 -0.35 -9.94 -39.50
N VAL A 203 0.37 -9.47 -40.54
CA VAL A 203 0.54 -10.22 -41.79
C VAL A 203 1.48 -11.41 -41.57
N ASP A 204 2.59 -11.23 -40.86
CA ASP A 204 3.55 -12.29 -40.52
C ASP A 204 2.94 -13.33 -39.57
N SER A 205 1.97 -12.95 -38.73
CA SER A 205 1.20 -13.92 -37.96
C SER A 205 0.21 -14.64 -38.86
N LEU A 206 -0.58 -13.95 -39.70
CA LEU A 206 -1.50 -14.60 -40.64
C LEU A 206 -0.80 -15.56 -41.61
N ASP A 207 0.39 -15.23 -42.09
CA ASP A 207 1.17 -16.08 -43.00
C ASP A 207 1.71 -17.33 -42.28
N ARG A 208 2.04 -17.21 -40.99
CA ARG A 208 2.33 -18.36 -40.12
C ARG A 208 1.08 -19.23 -39.90
N TRP A 209 -0.07 -18.64 -39.60
CA TRP A 209 -1.33 -19.38 -39.44
C TRP A 209 -1.78 -20.05 -40.74
N MET A 210 -1.60 -19.40 -41.89
CA MET A 210 -1.96 -19.92 -43.21
C MET A 210 -1.03 -21.06 -43.63
N SER A 211 0.28 -20.92 -43.39
CA SER A 211 1.27 -21.98 -43.69
C SER A 211 1.17 -23.20 -42.77
N GLU A 212 0.63 -23.05 -41.55
CA GLU A 212 0.29 -24.18 -40.68
C GLU A 212 -1.01 -24.88 -41.08
N LEU A 213 -1.99 -24.13 -41.61
CA LEU A 213 -3.22 -24.70 -42.17
C LEU A 213 -2.98 -25.45 -43.48
N GLU A 214 -2.12 -24.94 -44.38
CA GLU A 214 -1.73 -25.62 -45.63
C GLU A 214 -0.95 -26.92 -45.40
N LYS A 215 -0.21 -27.03 -44.29
CA LYS A 215 0.56 -28.23 -43.93
C LYS A 215 -0.27 -29.33 -43.26
N GLY A 216 -1.56 -29.08 -42.98
CA GLY A 216 -2.53 -30.12 -42.59
C GLY A 216 -2.20 -30.89 -41.30
N GLN A 217 -1.51 -30.27 -40.33
CA GLN A 217 -1.09 -30.94 -39.08
C GLN A 217 -1.70 -30.26 -37.85
N CYS A 218 -2.84 -30.77 -37.39
CA CYS A 218 -3.21 -30.71 -35.97
C CYS A 218 -2.47 -31.83 -35.24
N ALA A 219 -1.31 -31.53 -34.63
CA ALA A 219 -0.69 -32.37 -33.59
C ALA A 219 0.34 -31.56 -32.77
N SER A 220 0.30 -31.75 -31.46
CA SER A 220 1.20 -31.22 -30.41
C SER A 220 2.71 -31.41 -30.68
N PRO A 221 3.60 -30.55 -30.14
CA PRO A 221 5.04 -30.64 -30.40
C PRO A 221 5.73 -31.79 -29.60
N PRO A 222 6.78 -32.43 -30.15
CA PRO A 222 7.55 -33.47 -29.47
C PRO A 222 8.78 -32.90 -28.73
N TYR A 223 9.00 -33.36 -27.49
CA TYR A 223 10.29 -33.27 -26.80
C TYR A 223 11.19 -34.45 -27.21
N GLN A 224 12.41 -34.18 -27.68
CA GLN A 224 13.47 -35.18 -27.89
C GLN A 224 14.31 -35.35 -26.60
N LEU A 225 14.53 -36.62 -26.22
CA LEU A 225 15.44 -37.09 -25.16
C LEU A 225 16.93 -36.98 -25.57
N PRO A 226 17.86 -36.82 -24.61
CA PRO A 226 19.29 -37.06 -24.83
C PRO A 226 19.63 -38.57 -24.75
N PRO A 227 20.80 -39.01 -25.28
CA PRO A 227 21.07 -40.41 -25.58
C PRO A 227 21.49 -41.24 -24.36
N ILE A 228 21.01 -42.49 -24.37
CA ILE A 228 21.34 -43.56 -23.45
C ILE A 228 22.77 -44.05 -23.73
N ALA A 229 23.65 -43.97 -22.72
CA ALA A 229 24.87 -44.76 -22.65
C ALA A 229 24.67 -45.86 -21.60
N HIS A 230 24.68 -47.10 -22.06
CA HIS A 230 24.63 -48.30 -21.24
C HIS A 230 25.90 -48.44 -20.41
N HIS A 231 25.78 -48.51 -19.09
CA HIS A 231 26.63 -49.37 -18.29
C HIS A 231 25.79 -50.09 -17.22
N THR A 232 25.88 -51.41 -17.30
CA THR A 232 25.34 -52.43 -16.42
C THR A 232 25.83 -52.25 -14.98
N CYS A 233 24.99 -52.53 -13.97
CA CYS A 233 25.17 -53.66 -13.04
C CYS A 233 24.34 -53.49 -11.74
N SER A 234 23.68 -54.60 -11.39
CA SER A 234 23.23 -55.04 -10.06
C SER A 234 22.21 -54.23 -9.26
N PHE A 235 21.02 -54.82 -9.21
CA PHE A 235 20.24 -55.05 -8.00
C PHE A 235 21.12 -55.11 -6.72
N LEU A 236 20.95 -54.12 -5.85
CA LEU A 236 20.89 -54.37 -4.42
C LEU A 236 19.79 -53.50 -3.83
N CYS A 237 18.66 -54.15 -3.55
CA CYS A 237 17.61 -53.65 -2.70
C CYS A 237 18.22 -53.44 -1.30
N VAL A 238 18.56 -52.20 -0.96
CA VAL A 238 18.79 -51.80 0.43
C VAL A 238 17.54 -51.04 0.87
N LEU A 239 16.78 -51.70 1.75
CA LEU A 239 15.75 -51.09 2.57
C LEU A 239 16.32 -49.88 3.31
N PHE A 240 16.08 -48.67 2.80
CA PHE A 240 16.09 -47.45 3.59
C PHE A 240 14.67 -46.90 3.58
N VAL A 241 14.02 -46.95 4.75
CA VAL A 241 12.74 -46.32 5.02
C VAL A 241 12.94 -44.81 4.92
N TYR A 242 12.69 -44.22 3.76
CA TYR A 242 12.65 -42.77 3.57
C TYR A 242 11.26 -42.30 4.01
N SER A 243 11.17 -41.57 5.14
CA SER A 243 9.91 -40.90 5.49
C SER A 243 9.65 -39.80 4.45
N GLN A 244 8.51 -39.87 3.77
CA GLN A 244 8.08 -38.87 2.79
C GLN A 244 7.98 -37.49 3.46
N THR A 245 8.92 -36.58 3.19
CA THR A 245 8.83 -35.19 3.64
C THR A 245 7.86 -34.44 2.73
N ASP A 246 6.87 -33.78 3.31
CA ASP A 246 5.87 -33.01 2.55
C ASP A 246 6.55 -31.82 1.85
N PHE A 247 6.44 -31.74 0.52
CA PHE A 247 6.94 -30.62 -0.29
C PHE A 247 5.82 -29.62 -0.62
N PHE A 248 6.16 -28.33 -0.51
CA PHE A 248 5.33 -27.20 -0.92
C PHE A 248 6.15 -26.21 -1.73
N GLU A 249 5.60 -25.72 -2.84
CA GLU A 249 6.24 -24.69 -3.67
C GLU A 249 6.40 -23.39 -2.88
N PHE A 250 5.40 -23.03 -2.08
CA PHE A 250 5.41 -21.82 -1.26
C PHE A 250 5.08 -22.13 0.19
N VAL A 251 5.94 -21.69 1.12
CA VAL A 251 5.68 -21.75 2.56
C VAL A 251 5.62 -20.34 3.13
N VAL A 252 4.61 -20.05 3.95
CA VAL A 252 4.46 -18.77 4.64
C VAL A 252 4.42 -19.03 6.14
N VAL A 253 5.27 -18.34 6.90
CA VAL A 253 5.40 -18.52 8.36
C VAL A 253 4.81 -17.33 9.09
N GLY A 254 3.66 -17.52 9.73
CA GLY A 254 3.00 -16.54 10.60
C GLY A 254 1.52 -16.35 10.26
N GLY A 255 0.63 -16.49 11.26
CA GLY A 255 -0.82 -16.28 11.11
C GLY A 255 -1.30 -14.83 11.28
N GLY A 256 -0.37 -13.86 11.28
CA GLY A 256 -0.70 -12.44 11.35
C GLY A 256 -1.06 -11.85 9.98
N ILE A 257 -1.30 -10.53 9.94
CA ILE A 257 -1.71 -9.82 8.71
C ILE A 257 -0.77 -10.10 7.54
N ALA A 258 0.55 -10.01 7.75
CA ALA A 258 1.50 -10.23 6.68
C ALA A 258 1.43 -11.66 6.12
N GLY A 259 1.39 -12.68 6.98
CA GLY A 259 1.40 -14.06 6.50
C GLY A 259 0.08 -14.48 5.87
N VAL A 260 -1.06 -14.03 6.43
CA VAL A 260 -2.38 -14.27 5.83
C VAL A 260 -2.47 -13.62 4.47
N VAL A 261 -2.17 -12.32 4.35
CA VAL A 261 -2.21 -11.61 3.05
C VAL A 261 -1.25 -12.23 2.03
N CYS A 262 -0.06 -12.65 2.46
CA CYS A 262 0.90 -13.31 1.58
C CYS A 262 0.33 -14.63 1.03
N ALA A 263 -0.28 -15.45 1.90
CA ALA A 263 -0.91 -16.70 1.48
C ALA A 263 -2.15 -16.48 0.59
N GLU A 264 -3.02 -15.50 0.91
CA GLU A 264 -4.17 -15.13 0.07
C GLU A 264 -3.69 -14.74 -1.33
N THR A 265 -2.72 -13.83 -1.40
CA THR A 265 -2.20 -13.32 -2.67
C THR A 265 -1.57 -14.44 -3.50
N LEU A 266 -0.82 -15.36 -2.88
CA LEU A 266 -0.29 -16.53 -3.58
C LEU A 266 -1.42 -17.42 -4.12
N CYS A 267 -2.44 -17.71 -3.31
CA CYS A 267 -3.56 -18.55 -3.75
C CYS A 267 -4.35 -17.89 -4.89
N GLU A 268 -4.52 -16.57 -4.86
CA GLU A 268 -5.17 -15.78 -5.92
C GLU A 268 -4.35 -15.76 -7.22
N LEU A 269 -3.02 -15.76 -7.14
CA LEU A 269 -2.14 -15.80 -8.31
C LEU A 269 -2.03 -17.21 -8.92
N ILE A 270 -2.13 -18.27 -8.11
CA ILE A 270 -1.98 -19.67 -8.55
C ILE A 270 -3.31 -20.26 -9.02
N GLY A 271 -4.38 -20.08 -8.24
CA GLY A 271 -5.69 -20.64 -8.51
C GLY A 271 -6.41 -19.88 -9.63
N PRO A 272 -7.33 -20.52 -10.38
CA PRO A 272 -8.20 -19.78 -11.27
C PRO A 272 -9.07 -18.83 -10.42
N PRO A 273 -9.15 -17.51 -10.70
CA PRO A 273 -10.23 -16.66 -10.21
C PRO A 273 -11.56 -17.39 -10.37
N ALA A 274 -12.42 -17.29 -9.35
CA ALA A 274 -13.68 -18.02 -9.15
C ALA A 274 -14.73 -17.91 -10.28
N TYR A 275 -14.35 -17.38 -11.45
CA TYR A 275 -15.17 -17.14 -12.64
C TYR A 275 -14.37 -17.38 -13.94
N SER A 276 -13.67 -18.51 -14.01
CA SER A 276 -13.18 -19.07 -15.28
C SER A 276 -14.32 -19.87 -15.93
N PRO A 277 -14.76 -19.59 -17.17
CA PRO A 277 -15.65 -20.50 -17.88
C PRO A 277 -14.92 -21.83 -18.16
N PRO A 278 -15.66 -22.94 -18.30
CA PRO A 278 -15.09 -24.26 -18.51
C PRO A 278 -14.66 -24.41 -19.97
N GLU A 279 -13.56 -23.76 -20.34
CA GLU A 279 -12.92 -23.98 -21.64
C GLU A 279 -11.43 -24.21 -21.43
N THR A 280 -11.10 -25.44 -21.04
CA THR A 280 -9.85 -26.09 -21.42
C THR A 280 -10.08 -27.59 -21.35
N ASP A 281 -9.74 -28.26 -22.44
CA ASP A 281 -9.77 -29.71 -22.61
C ASP A 281 -9.11 -30.42 -21.39
N PRO A 282 -9.81 -31.32 -20.68
CA PRO A 282 -9.31 -31.97 -19.46
C PRO A 282 -8.06 -32.85 -19.66
N SER A 283 -7.54 -32.98 -20.89
CA SER A 283 -6.32 -33.72 -21.23
C SER A 283 -5.01 -32.92 -21.22
N ILE A 284 -5.02 -31.59 -21.05
CA ILE A 284 -3.79 -30.78 -21.02
C ILE A 284 -3.58 -30.21 -19.60
N PRO A 285 -2.65 -30.76 -18.79
CA PRO A 285 -2.34 -30.20 -17.47
C PRO A 285 -1.60 -28.87 -17.63
N SER A 286 -2.13 -27.77 -17.07
CA SER A 286 -1.34 -26.54 -16.90
C SER A 286 -0.26 -26.80 -15.85
N GLU A 287 1.00 -26.42 -16.09
CA GLU A 287 2.08 -26.64 -15.11
C GLU A 287 1.83 -25.91 -13.78
N SER A 288 1.03 -24.83 -13.78
CA SER A 288 0.59 -24.09 -12.58
C SER A 288 -0.41 -24.85 -11.69
N SER A 289 -1.08 -25.88 -12.22
CA SER A 289 -2.02 -26.73 -11.47
C SER A 289 -1.35 -27.62 -10.41
N LYS A 290 -0.02 -27.51 -10.25
CA LYS A 290 0.76 -28.31 -9.31
C LYS A 290 1.27 -27.53 -8.09
N TRP A 291 1.24 -26.19 -8.12
CA TRP A 291 1.85 -25.39 -7.06
C TRP A 291 0.99 -25.36 -5.79
N ARG A 292 1.61 -25.66 -4.65
CA ARG A 292 0.97 -25.74 -3.34
C ARG A 292 1.49 -24.68 -2.41
N VAL A 293 0.57 -24.07 -1.66
CA VAL A 293 0.84 -23.07 -0.64
C VAL A 293 0.63 -23.70 0.74
N CYS A 294 1.58 -23.52 1.65
CA CYS A 294 1.46 -23.90 3.05
C CYS A 294 1.58 -22.67 3.95
N LEU A 295 0.52 -22.36 4.70
CA LEU A 295 0.55 -21.35 5.76
C LEU A 295 0.76 -22.04 7.12
N ILE A 296 1.82 -21.67 7.84
CA ILE A 296 2.11 -22.18 9.18
C ILE A 296 1.78 -21.08 10.19
N SER A 297 0.84 -21.35 11.09
CA SER A 297 0.41 -20.42 12.15
C SER A 297 0.64 -21.05 13.52
N SER A 298 1.17 -20.28 14.47
CA SER A 298 1.34 -20.72 15.86
C SER A 298 0.04 -20.72 16.67
N SER A 299 -1.07 -20.23 16.10
CA SER A 299 -2.39 -20.12 16.74
C SER A 299 -3.50 -20.65 15.80
N GLY A 300 -4.58 -21.16 16.39
CA GLY A 300 -5.79 -21.59 15.69
C GLY A 300 -6.65 -20.46 15.15
N THR A 301 -6.29 -19.20 15.42
CA THR A 301 -6.92 -18.00 14.86
C THR A 301 -5.94 -17.25 13.96
N LEU A 302 -6.45 -16.76 12.82
CA LEU A 302 -5.73 -15.97 11.83
C LEU A 302 -6.22 -14.54 11.82
N LYS A 303 -5.34 -13.59 11.47
CA LYS A 303 -5.72 -12.19 11.25
C LYS A 303 -5.88 -11.88 9.78
N THR A 304 -7.08 -11.50 9.38
CA THR A 304 -7.40 -11.14 8.00
C THR A 304 -7.89 -9.69 7.90
N ALA A 305 -7.67 -9.08 6.74
CA ALA A 305 -8.22 -7.79 6.40
C ALA A 305 -9.66 -7.98 5.90
N VAL A 306 -10.61 -7.29 6.51
CA VAL A 306 -12.03 -7.32 6.13
C VAL A 306 -12.53 -5.92 5.78
N ASN A 307 -13.70 -5.83 5.14
CA ASN A 307 -14.31 -4.56 4.74
C ASN A 307 -13.36 -3.64 3.96
N VAL A 308 -12.57 -4.21 3.04
CA VAL A 308 -11.63 -3.43 2.22
C VAL A 308 -12.43 -2.50 1.30
N GLN A 309 -12.46 -1.22 1.66
CA GLN A 309 -13.12 -0.15 0.95
C GLN A 309 -12.09 0.70 0.21
N ARG A 310 -12.25 0.80 -1.11
CA ARG A 310 -11.42 1.67 -1.92
C ARG A 310 -11.97 3.09 -1.88
N VAL A 311 -11.34 3.95 -1.07
CA VAL A 311 -11.73 5.35 -0.89
C VAL A 311 -11.34 6.19 -2.11
N THR A 312 -10.16 5.93 -2.70
CA THR A 312 -9.72 6.58 -3.94
C THR A 312 -8.99 5.59 -4.84
N ARG A 313 -8.48 6.04 -6.00
CA ARG A 313 -7.61 5.22 -6.86
C ARG A 313 -6.40 4.64 -6.09
N LEU A 314 -5.89 5.32 -5.07
CA LEU A 314 -4.67 4.93 -4.34
C LEU A 314 -4.88 4.77 -2.82
N LEU A 315 -6.07 5.11 -2.30
CA LEU A 315 -6.39 5.04 -0.88
C LEU A 315 -7.39 3.91 -0.62
N GLU A 316 -7.05 3.04 0.31
CA GLU A 316 -7.89 1.95 0.79
C GLU A 316 -8.08 2.09 2.30
N SER A 317 -9.27 1.76 2.78
CA SER A 317 -9.61 1.59 4.19
C SER A 317 -9.98 0.13 4.39
N PHE A 318 -9.59 -0.48 5.50
CA PHE A 318 -9.95 -1.85 5.82
C PHE A 318 -9.90 -2.05 7.33
N ASP A 319 -10.65 -3.04 7.80
CA ASP A 319 -10.68 -3.44 9.19
C ASP A 319 -9.85 -4.72 9.37
N ILE A 320 -9.45 -5.01 10.61
CA ILE A 320 -8.80 -6.27 10.96
C ILE A 320 -9.80 -7.12 11.74
N ALA A 321 -9.98 -8.37 11.30
CA ALA A 321 -10.77 -9.36 12.01
C ALA A 321 -9.95 -10.63 12.31
N GLU A 322 -10.30 -11.29 13.39
CA GLU A 322 -9.82 -12.64 13.71
C GLU A 322 -10.79 -13.67 13.16
N ARG A 323 -10.28 -14.69 12.48
CA ARG A 323 -11.07 -15.82 12.00
C ARG A 323 -10.42 -17.13 12.41
N SER A 324 -11.23 -18.18 12.53
CA SER A 324 -10.69 -19.52 12.75
C SER A 324 -9.92 -20.00 11.50
N THR A 325 -8.89 -20.81 11.69
CA THR A 325 -8.09 -21.37 10.58
C THR A 325 -8.94 -22.22 9.63
N SER A 326 -9.90 -22.98 10.15
CA SER A 326 -10.79 -23.84 9.36
C SER A 326 -11.76 -23.03 8.48
N GLU A 327 -12.41 -22.02 9.06
CA GLU A 327 -13.32 -21.14 8.32
C GLU A 327 -12.58 -20.40 7.21
N TRP A 328 -11.43 -19.79 7.53
CA TRP A 328 -10.66 -19.02 6.55
C TRP A 328 -10.09 -19.90 5.42
N SER A 329 -9.58 -21.10 5.75
CA SER A 329 -9.02 -22.01 4.73
C SER A 329 -10.06 -22.65 3.82
N SER A 330 -11.34 -22.72 4.25
CA SER A 330 -12.44 -23.28 3.44
C SER A 330 -12.70 -22.54 2.12
N ALA A 331 -12.23 -21.29 2.01
CA ALA A 331 -12.33 -20.49 0.79
C ALA A 331 -11.44 -21.02 -0.34
N TYR A 332 -10.47 -21.88 -0.04
CA TYR A 332 -9.49 -22.39 -1.01
C TYR A 332 -9.53 -23.93 -1.07
N PRO A 333 -9.31 -24.55 -2.26
CA PRO A 333 -9.19 -25.99 -2.36
C PRO A 333 -8.03 -26.51 -1.51
N GLY A 334 -8.24 -27.60 -0.77
CA GLY A 334 -7.18 -28.24 0.03
C GLY A 334 -6.01 -28.79 -0.80
N SER A 335 -6.18 -28.93 -2.12
CA SER A 335 -5.09 -29.23 -3.05
C SER A 335 -4.14 -28.05 -3.24
N LEU A 336 -4.65 -26.81 -3.14
CA LEU A 336 -3.89 -25.57 -3.31
C LEU A 336 -3.31 -25.08 -1.98
N LEU A 337 -4.15 -24.95 -0.95
CA LEU A 337 -3.77 -24.35 0.33
C LEU A 337 -3.84 -25.38 1.47
N ARG A 338 -2.75 -25.50 2.21
CA ARG A 338 -2.72 -26.22 3.49
C ARG A 338 -2.37 -25.26 4.62
N VAL A 339 -3.23 -25.20 5.64
CA VAL A 339 -2.93 -24.46 6.88
C VAL A 339 -2.48 -25.45 7.96
N ILE A 340 -1.35 -25.17 8.59
CA ILE A 340 -0.78 -25.97 9.67
C ILE A 340 -0.73 -25.12 10.93
N VAL A 341 -1.41 -25.58 11.98
CA VAL A 341 -1.38 -24.94 13.30
C VAL A 341 -0.27 -25.57 14.13
N ASP A 342 0.92 -24.98 14.09
CA ASP A 342 2.11 -25.44 14.81
C ASP A 342 3.15 -24.30 14.92
N LYS A 343 4.13 -24.45 15.81
CA LYS A 343 5.22 -23.49 16.00
C LYS A 343 6.43 -23.90 15.17
N VAL A 344 6.92 -22.99 14.32
CA VAL A 344 8.22 -23.17 13.65
C VAL A 344 9.33 -22.99 14.68
N THR A 345 10.23 -23.96 14.79
CA THR A 345 11.38 -23.92 15.71
C THR A 345 12.68 -23.63 14.99
N ARG A 346 12.84 -24.17 13.78
CA ARG A 346 14.05 -24.01 12.98
C ARG A 346 13.73 -23.92 11.49
N LEU A 347 14.34 -22.97 10.82
CA LEU A 347 14.40 -22.85 9.37
C LEU A 347 15.83 -23.17 8.92
N ASP A 348 15.99 -24.20 8.10
CA ASP A 348 17.29 -24.57 7.50
C ASP A 348 17.27 -24.13 6.03
N CYS A 349 18.03 -23.09 5.73
CA CYS A 349 18.03 -22.46 4.41
C CYS A 349 18.77 -23.26 3.35
N GLU A 350 19.78 -24.03 3.75
CA GLU A 350 20.59 -24.87 2.85
C GLU A 350 19.79 -26.04 2.33
N GLU A 351 19.19 -26.79 3.25
CA GLU A 351 18.40 -27.99 2.93
C GLU A 351 16.97 -27.66 2.50
N ARG A 352 16.57 -26.39 2.65
CA ARG A 352 15.22 -25.87 2.42
C ARG A 352 14.18 -26.62 3.25
N LEU A 353 14.45 -26.71 4.56
CA LEU A 353 13.63 -27.45 5.52
C LEU A 353 13.06 -26.55 6.61
N VAL A 354 11.78 -26.74 6.94
CA VAL A 354 11.11 -26.10 8.08
C VAL A 354 10.77 -27.15 9.14
N TYR A 355 11.32 -26.98 10.34
CA TYR A 355 11.07 -27.83 11.49
C TYR A 355 9.96 -27.25 12.35
N LEU A 356 8.99 -28.08 12.70
CA LEU A 356 7.86 -27.71 13.55
C LEU A 356 7.94 -28.40 14.91
N ALA A 357 7.44 -27.74 15.95
CA ALA A 357 7.48 -28.24 17.32
C ALA A 357 6.68 -29.54 17.50
N GLY A 358 5.50 -29.65 16.88
CA GLY A 358 4.65 -30.83 16.94
C GLY A 358 5.16 -32.03 16.13
N ARG A 359 6.13 -31.83 15.21
CA ARG A 359 6.72 -32.89 14.38
C ARG A 359 8.23 -32.71 14.16
N PRO A 360 9.05 -32.83 15.21
CA PRO A 360 10.47 -32.50 15.16
C PRO A 360 11.28 -33.38 14.20
N THR A 361 10.82 -34.60 13.92
CA THR A 361 11.50 -35.59 13.06
C THR A 361 11.04 -35.58 11.61
N ASN A 362 9.97 -34.86 11.27
CA ASN A 362 9.43 -34.79 9.92
C ASN A 362 9.29 -33.33 9.45
N PRO A 363 10.39 -32.70 8.99
CA PRO A 363 10.36 -31.33 8.52
C PRO A 363 9.63 -31.19 7.18
N LEU A 364 9.14 -29.99 6.90
CA LEU A 364 8.61 -29.63 5.59
C LEU A 364 9.72 -29.23 4.64
N LYS A 365 9.61 -29.62 3.38
CA LYS A 365 10.47 -29.10 2.31
C LYS A 365 9.77 -27.97 1.56
N TYR A 366 10.50 -26.91 1.24
CA TYR A 366 9.94 -25.75 0.53
C TYR A 366 10.68 -25.39 -0.76
N GLY A 367 9.95 -24.82 -1.72
CA GLY A 367 10.53 -24.14 -2.88
C GLY A 367 11.00 -22.74 -2.54
N ARG A 368 10.07 -21.88 -2.10
CA ARG A 368 10.32 -20.54 -1.56
C ARG A 368 9.59 -20.34 -0.24
N ILE A 369 10.13 -19.51 0.64
CA ILE A 369 9.56 -19.27 1.96
C ILE A 369 9.48 -17.77 2.28
N CYS A 370 8.34 -17.33 2.83
CA CYS A 370 8.17 -15.99 3.39
C CYS A 370 8.07 -16.04 4.90
N LEU A 371 8.98 -15.36 5.58
CA LEU A 371 8.90 -15.09 7.02
C LEU A 371 7.99 -13.90 7.26
N ALA A 372 6.90 -14.15 7.99
CA ALA A 372 5.93 -13.16 8.43
C ALA A 372 5.69 -13.32 9.95
N THR A 373 6.77 -13.57 10.71
CA THR A 373 6.72 -13.89 12.15
C THR A 373 6.38 -12.69 13.04
N GLY A 374 6.33 -11.49 12.46
CA GLY A 374 6.01 -10.25 13.14
C GLY A 374 7.15 -9.74 14.03
N GLY A 375 6.81 -8.84 14.95
CA GLY A 375 7.76 -8.27 15.91
C GLY A 375 7.42 -8.67 17.34
N VAL A 376 8.44 -8.82 18.20
CA VAL A 376 8.34 -8.92 19.66
C VAL A 376 8.62 -7.55 20.29
N PRO A 377 8.13 -7.23 21.50
CA PRO A 377 8.32 -5.91 22.08
C PRO A 377 9.78 -5.76 22.53
N ARG A 378 10.35 -4.58 22.29
CA ARG A 378 11.63 -4.22 22.88
C ARG A 378 11.43 -3.91 24.37
N ALA A 379 12.02 -4.71 25.24
CA ALA A 379 11.98 -4.47 26.68
C ALA A 379 13.21 -3.67 27.11
N ILE A 380 13.02 -2.61 27.90
CA ILE A 380 14.14 -1.83 28.46
C ILE A 380 15.00 -2.69 29.39
N VAL A 381 14.35 -3.50 30.22
CA VAL A 381 14.99 -4.53 31.04
C VAL A 381 14.23 -5.83 30.82
N PRO A 382 14.78 -6.77 30.04
CA PRO A 382 14.18 -8.09 29.83
C PRO A 382 13.90 -8.80 31.17
N HIS A 383 12.78 -9.51 31.25
CA HIS A 383 12.38 -10.34 32.40
C HIS A 383 12.14 -9.63 33.74
N HIS A 384 12.13 -8.29 33.80
CA HIS A 384 11.84 -7.58 35.04
C HIS A 384 10.35 -7.67 35.40
N PRO A 385 9.97 -8.10 36.62
CA PRO A 385 8.58 -8.38 36.98
C PRO A 385 7.69 -7.14 36.99
N LEU A 386 8.27 -5.94 37.17
CA LEU A 386 7.56 -4.65 37.17
C LEU A 386 7.74 -3.84 35.86
N VAL A 387 8.35 -4.42 34.82
CA VAL A 387 8.41 -3.79 33.50
C VAL A 387 7.49 -4.56 32.56
N LEU A 388 6.38 -3.92 32.18
CA LEU A 388 5.40 -4.48 31.26
C LEU A 388 5.66 -4.04 29.84
N THR A 389 5.34 -4.90 28.89
CA THR A 389 5.28 -4.57 27.46
C THR A 389 3.87 -4.86 26.96
N LEU A 390 3.47 -4.20 25.88
CA LEU A 390 2.16 -4.39 25.25
C LEU A 390 2.35 -4.90 23.83
N ARG A 391 1.74 -6.03 23.51
CA ARG A 391 1.84 -6.68 22.19
C ARG A 391 0.57 -7.33 21.72
N ASP A 392 -0.09 -8.06 22.61
CA ASP A 392 -1.19 -8.97 22.31
C ASP A 392 -2.30 -8.86 23.36
N THR A 393 -3.42 -9.53 23.09
CA THR A 393 -4.60 -9.53 23.96
C THR A 393 -4.30 -9.95 25.40
N GLU A 394 -3.37 -10.89 25.60
CA GLU A 394 -2.95 -11.35 26.92
C GLU A 394 -2.18 -10.27 27.68
N SER A 395 -1.19 -9.65 27.03
CA SER A 395 -0.43 -8.54 27.62
C SER A 395 -1.32 -7.36 28.01
N VAL A 396 -2.39 -7.08 27.26
CA VAL A 396 -3.38 -6.04 27.59
C VAL A 396 -4.24 -6.44 28.80
N ALA A 397 -4.65 -7.69 28.91
CA ALA A 397 -5.39 -8.17 30.07
C ALA A 397 -4.53 -8.09 31.35
N GLN A 398 -3.25 -8.47 31.28
CA GLN A 398 -2.30 -8.34 32.38
C GLN A 398 -2.08 -6.87 32.76
N PHE A 399 -1.93 -6.00 31.76
CA PHE A 399 -1.81 -4.56 31.97
C PHE A 399 -3.04 -3.97 32.68
N ARG A 400 -4.25 -4.31 32.24
CA ARG A 400 -5.49 -3.85 32.90
C ARG A 400 -5.59 -4.30 34.35
N THR A 401 -5.27 -5.57 34.60
CA THR A 401 -5.32 -6.15 35.94
C THR A 401 -4.36 -5.43 36.89
N ARG A 402 -3.14 -5.14 36.44
CA ARG A 402 -2.15 -4.42 37.24
C ARG A 402 -2.48 -2.94 37.40
N LEU A 403 -3.05 -2.32 36.35
CA LEU A 403 -3.41 -0.91 36.39
C LEU A 403 -4.50 -0.63 37.43
N ALA A 404 -5.45 -1.55 37.63
CA ALA A 404 -6.57 -1.36 38.57
C ALA A 404 -6.15 -0.97 39.99
N GLY A 405 -5.00 -1.46 40.46
CA GLY A 405 -4.45 -1.12 41.78
C GLY A 405 -3.38 -0.01 41.76
N ALA A 406 -3.04 0.51 40.59
CA ALA A 406 -1.93 1.45 40.43
C ALA A 406 -2.36 2.90 40.65
N ARG A 407 -1.46 3.64 41.29
CA ARG A 407 -1.52 5.07 41.61
C ARG A 407 -0.71 5.87 40.61
N ARG A 408 0.47 5.37 40.25
CA ARG A 408 1.38 6.00 39.28
C ARG A 408 2.09 4.94 38.46
N VAL A 409 2.21 5.20 37.16
CA VAL A 409 3.00 4.39 36.22
C VAL A 409 4.00 5.26 35.48
N VAL A 410 5.18 4.70 35.17
CA VAL A 410 6.12 5.32 34.24
C VAL A 410 5.93 4.71 32.86
N LEU A 411 5.57 5.53 31.88
CA LEU A 411 5.47 5.12 30.48
C LEU A 411 6.72 5.56 29.75
N VAL A 412 7.40 4.64 29.09
CA VAL A 412 8.65 4.92 28.35
C VAL A 412 8.46 4.57 26.87
N GLY A 413 8.60 5.57 26.00
CA GLY A 413 8.42 5.40 24.57
C GLY A 413 7.77 6.61 23.92
N ASN A 414 7.81 6.71 22.59
CA ASN A 414 7.21 7.85 21.86
C ASN A 414 6.49 7.43 20.56
N GLY A 415 6.16 6.15 20.45
CA GLY A 415 5.42 5.59 19.31
C GLY A 415 3.91 5.53 19.57
N GLY A 416 3.15 4.98 18.61
CA GLY A 416 1.68 4.99 18.66
C GLY A 416 1.10 4.34 19.91
N ILE A 417 1.62 3.17 20.32
CA ILE A 417 1.21 2.49 21.57
C ILE A 417 1.41 3.40 22.79
N ALA A 418 2.55 4.10 22.88
CA ALA A 418 2.83 4.98 24.01
C ALA A 418 1.84 6.16 24.01
N THR A 419 1.61 6.77 22.85
CA THR A 419 0.67 7.88 22.69
C THR A 419 -0.76 7.51 23.08
N GLU A 420 -1.22 6.32 22.68
CA GLU A 420 -2.54 5.81 23.03
C GLU A 420 -2.63 5.51 24.53
N VAL A 421 -1.65 4.79 25.09
CA VAL A 421 -1.62 4.47 26.53
C VAL A 421 -1.60 5.74 27.39
N ALA A 422 -0.83 6.76 27.01
CA ALA A 422 -0.76 8.03 27.74
C ALA A 422 -2.12 8.74 27.80
N TYR A 423 -2.96 8.57 26.77
CA TYR A 423 -4.28 9.19 26.70
C TYR A 423 -5.36 8.37 27.41
N GLU A 424 -5.34 7.05 27.24
CA GLU A 424 -6.41 6.13 27.66
C GLU A 424 -6.38 5.78 29.16
N ILE A 425 -5.23 5.89 29.84
CA ILE A 425 -5.16 5.61 31.28
C ILE A 425 -5.90 6.68 32.07
N GLU A 426 -6.91 6.27 32.85
CA GLU A 426 -7.65 7.06 33.83
C GLU A 426 -7.38 6.62 35.26
N GLY A 427 -7.70 7.44 36.27
CA GLY A 427 -7.55 7.08 37.69
C GLY A 427 -6.12 6.67 38.12
N CYS A 428 -5.10 7.02 37.35
CA CYS A 428 -3.70 6.75 37.63
C CYS A 428 -2.87 7.87 37.02
N GLN A 429 -1.82 8.30 37.72
CA GLN A 429 -0.86 9.26 37.17
C GLN A 429 0.07 8.56 36.18
N VAL A 430 0.28 9.17 35.02
CA VAL A 430 1.24 8.72 34.02
C VAL A 430 2.41 9.70 33.97
N ILE A 431 3.61 9.20 34.27
CA ILE A 431 4.87 9.90 33.98
C ILE A 431 5.38 9.38 32.65
N TRP A 432 5.26 10.18 31.60
CA TRP A 432 5.61 9.80 30.24
C TRP A 432 7.01 10.29 29.87
N ALA A 433 7.99 9.40 29.91
CA ALA A 433 9.37 9.66 29.54
C ALA A 433 9.59 9.53 28.02
N VAL A 434 10.01 10.62 27.40
CA VAL A 434 10.15 10.76 25.94
C VAL A 434 11.57 11.23 25.59
N LYS A 435 12.24 10.47 24.72
CA LYS A 435 13.61 10.77 24.25
C LYS A 435 13.75 12.01 23.36
N HIS A 436 12.63 12.51 22.82
CA HIS A 436 12.60 13.61 21.85
C HIS A 436 12.10 14.91 22.49
N GLU A 437 12.14 16.00 21.71
CA GLU A 437 11.62 17.32 22.13
C GLU A 437 10.10 17.40 22.15
N THR A 438 9.42 16.53 21.39
CA THR A 438 7.96 16.50 21.25
C THR A 438 7.43 15.08 21.35
N ILE A 439 6.13 14.96 21.63
CA ILE A 439 5.45 13.67 21.67
C ILE A 439 5.14 13.15 20.26
N SER A 440 5.00 11.83 20.12
CA SER A 440 4.52 11.15 18.91
C SER A 440 5.27 11.54 17.63
N VAL A 441 6.58 11.82 17.72
CA VAL A 441 7.45 12.26 16.60
C VAL A 441 7.29 11.44 15.32
N PRO A 442 7.13 10.09 15.35
CA PRO A 442 6.95 9.33 14.11
C PRO A 442 5.70 9.69 13.31
N PHE A 443 4.73 10.38 13.93
CA PHE A 443 3.42 10.65 13.35
C PHE A 443 3.08 12.15 13.26
N LEU A 444 3.63 12.97 14.16
CA LEU A 444 3.23 14.36 14.35
C LEU A 444 4.42 15.31 14.22
N ASP A 445 4.19 16.44 13.56
CA ASP A 445 5.08 17.59 13.69
C ASP A 445 4.92 18.26 15.08
N PRO A 446 5.89 19.11 15.51
CA PRO A 446 5.84 19.77 16.80
C PRO A 446 4.56 20.55 17.11
N ALA A 447 3.99 21.23 16.11
CA ALA A 447 2.80 22.06 16.29
C ALA A 447 1.56 21.18 16.48
N ALA A 448 1.40 20.15 15.65
CA ALA A 448 0.34 19.15 15.78
C ALA A 448 0.43 18.39 17.11
N ALA A 449 1.63 18.02 17.54
CA ALA A 449 1.87 17.36 18.83
C ALA A 449 1.42 18.22 20.01
N GLN A 450 1.81 19.51 20.02
CA GLN A 450 1.42 20.43 21.08
C GLN A 450 -0.09 20.69 21.10
N PHE A 451 -0.70 20.87 19.91
CA PHE A 451 -2.13 21.06 19.76
C PHE A 451 -2.91 19.86 20.31
N LEU A 452 -2.58 18.65 19.87
CA LEU A 452 -3.29 17.43 20.28
C LEU A 452 -3.15 17.15 21.77
N LEU A 453 -1.96 17.37 22.36
CA LEU A 453 -1.76 17.20 23.80
C LEU A 453 -2.65 18.16 24.60
N ARG A 454 -2.67 19.45 24.24
CA ARG A 454 -3.48 20.46 24.94
C ARG A 454 -4.98 20.15 24.81
N CYS A 455 -5.46 19.99 23.59
CA CYS A 455 -6.88 19.73 23.35
C CYS A 455 -7.34 18.39 23.93
N GLY A 456 -6.50 17.35 23.88
CA GLY A 456 -6.78 16.05 24.48
C GLY A 456 -6.96 16.13 25.99
N LEU A 457 -6.06 16.84 26.69
CA LEU A 457 -6.13 17.05 28.13
C LEU A 457 -7.33 17.92 28.55
N GLU A 458 -7.64 18.96 27.78
CA GLU A 458 -8.81 19.82 28.00
C GLU A 458 -10.12 19.04 27.84
N LYS A 459 -10.24 18.27 26.75
CA LYS A 459 -11.41 17.42 26.48
C LYS A 459 -11.65 16.42 27.62
N ARG A 460 -10.58 15.84 28.16
CA ARG A 460 -10.64 14.94 29.32
C ARG A 460 -11.12 15.63 30.60
N ARG A 461 -10.66 16.88 30.84
CA ARG A 461 -11.15 17.70 31.97
C ARG A 461 -12.64 18.04 31.83
N GLN A 462 -13.12 18.28 30.61
CA GLN A 462 -14.53 18.59 30.35
C GLN A 462 -15.44 17.35 30.46
N GLY A 463 -14.99 16.20 29.95
CA GLY A 463 -15.72 14.93 30.06
C GLY A 463 -16.00 14.53 31.51
N ASN A 464 -15.02 14.72 32.41
CA ASN A 464 -15.21 14.43 33.85
C ASN A 464 -16.21 15.36 34.54
N LYS A 465 -16.40 16.60 34.07
CA LYS A 465 -17.39 17.55 34.64
C LYS A 465 -18.83 17.22 34.24
N GLN A 466 -19.06 16.73 33.03
CA GLN A 466 -20.40 16.34 32.57
C GLN A 466 -20.93 15.07 33.24
N VAL A 467 -20.05 14.16 33.66
CA VAL A 467 -20.42 12.94 34.39
C VAL A 467 -20.79 13.26 35.85
N SER A 468 -20.16 14.26 36.48
CA SER A 468 -20.50 14.65 37.86
C SER A 468 -21.87 15.36 37.99
N ASP A 469 -22.33 16.05 36.95
CA ASP A 469 -23.60 16.82 36.98
C ASP A 469 -24.84 15.98 36.61
N SER A 470 -24.67 14.74 36.14
CA SER A 470 -25.78 13.88 35.67
C SER A 470 -26.29 12.85 36.68
N ASN A 471 -25.80 12.85 37.93
CA ASN A 471 -26.25 11.93 38.98
C ASN A 471 -27.65 12.24 39.59
N THR A 472 -28.53 12.92 38.86
CA THR A 472 -29.94 13.09 39.25
C THR A 472 -30.89 12.75 38.10
N SER A 473 -30.89 11.50 37.66
CA SER A 473 -32.10 10.80 37.15
C SER A 473 -31.69 9.42 36.65
N GLY A 474 -32.37 8.39 37.17
CA GLY A 474 -32.25 7.03 36.66
C GLY A 474 -32.76 6.97 35.23
N ASN A 475 -31.84 6.92 34.27
CA ASN A 475 -32.07 6.33 32.96
C ASN A 475 -30.71 5.89 32.39
N GLU A 476 -30.51 4.58 32.28
CA GLU A 476 -29.34 3.99 31.64
C GLU A 476 -29.34 4.38 30.16
N GLY A 477 -28.56 5.40 29.81
CA GLY A 477 -28.53 5.94 28.45
C GLY A 477 -27.77 7.26 28.35
N GLY A 478 -26.56 7.32 28.92
CA GLY A 478 -25.68 8.50 28.81
C GLY A 478 -25.11 8.68 27.39
N PRO A 479 -24.87 9.92 26.94
CA PRO A 479 -24.58 10.24 25.55
C PRO A 479 -23.21 9.68 25.14
N THR A 480 -23.24 8.69 24.26
CA THR A 480 -22.08 7.97 23.75
C THR A 480 -21.30 8.81 22.75
N ALA A 481 -20.51 9.78 23.23
CA ALA A 481 -19.64 10.59 22.39
C ALA A 481 -18.28 9.90 22.21
N LEU A 482 -18.19 9.02 21.22
CA LEU A 482 -16.97 8.75 20.45
C LEU A 482 -17.47 8.13 19.15
N ILE A 483 -16.93 8.57 18.01
CA ILE A 483 -17.14 7.90 16.72
C ILE A 483 -16.54 6.50 16.88
N ARG A 484 -17.35 5.58 17.40
CA ARG A 484 -17.10 4.15 17.51
C ARG A 484 -17.31 3.62 16.11
N THR A 485 -16.28 3.10 15.47
CA THR A 485 -16.47 2.27 14.28
C THR A 485 -17.32 1.07 14.73
N LEU A 486 -18.60 1.08 14.36
CA LEU A 486 -19.54 0.00 14.68
C LEU A 486 -19.14 -1.22 13.83
N ARG A 487 -18.82 -2.34 14.47
CA ARG A 487 -18.70 -3.64 13.79
C ARG A 487 -20.10 -4.22 13.61
N TYR A 488 -20.44 -4.58 12.38
CA TYR A 488 -21.69 -5.29 12.07
C TYR A 488 -21.38 -6.75 11.76
N THR A 489 -22.23 -7.66 12.23
CA THR A 489 -22.28 -9.06 11.81
C THR A 489 -23.55 -9.29 11.01
N LEU A 490 -23.47 -10.14 9.98
CA LEU A 490 -24.62 -10.55 9.19
C LEU A 490 -25.30 -11.70 9.94
N ALA A 491 -26.48 -11.45 10.51
CA ALA A 491 -27.31 -12.50 11.07
C ALA A 491 -28.39 -12.92 10.05
N GLN A 492 -28.59 -14.22 9.91
CA GLN A 492 -29.60 -14.79 9.04
C GLN A 492 -30.90 -14.95 9.83
N ARG A 493 -32.00 -14.35 9.35
CA ARG A 493 -33.31 -14.55 9.96
C ARG A 493 -33.95 -15.79 9.36
N ASP A 494 -34.35 -16.74 10.19
CA ASP A 494 -35.25 -17.81 9.77
C ASP A 494 -36.63 -17.20 9.47
N ALA A 495 -36.88 -16.89 8.20
CA ALA A 495 -38.21 -16.52 7.72
C ALA A 495 -38.84 -17.74 7.06
N HIS A 496 -40.04 -18.14 7.52
CA HIS A 496 -40.90 -19.18 6.95
C HIS A 496 -41.38 -18.89 5.50
N THR A 497 -40.69 -18.04 4.75
CA THR A 497 -40.98 -17.68 3.37
C THR A 497 -39.68 -17.61 2.57
N GLY A 498 -39.13 -18.77 2.22
CA GLY A 498 -38.37 -19.08 0.98
C GLY A 498 -37.18 -18.21 0.50
N CYS A 499 -36.83 -17.10 1.15
CA CYS A 499 -35.73 -16.23 0.74
C CYS A 499 -34.92 -15.78 1.98
N PRO A 500 -33.59 -16.00 2.02
CA PRO A 500 -32.77 -15.55 3.14
C PRO A 500 -32.57 -14.04 3.06
N ALA A 501 -33.15 -13.30 4.02
CA ALA A 501 -32.86 -11.89 4.26
C ALA A 501 -31.76 -11.80 5.34
N TYR A 502 -30.68 -11.07 5.03
CA TYR A 502 -29.60 -10.80 5.95
C TYR A 502 -29.82 -9.46 6.66
N GLU A 503 -29.67 -9.43 7.98
CA GLU A 503 -29.78 -8.21 8.79
C GLU A 503 -28.43 -7.88 9.41
N LEU A 504 -28.02 -6.60 9.36
CA LEU A 504 -26.77 -6.11 9.93
C LEU A 504 -26.99 -5.85 11.43
N LEU A 505 -26.43 -6.70 12.30
CA LEU A 505 -26.49 -6.53 13.75
C LEU A 505 -25.17 -5.98 14.30
N PRO A 506 -25.20 -4.97 15.19
CA PRO A 506 -24.00 -4.50 15.88
C PRO A 506 -23.44 -5.60 16.80
N VAL A 507 -22.12 -5.81 16.76
CA VAL A 507 -21.45 -6.80 17.62
C VAL A 507 -21.47 -6.34 19.07
N SER A 508 -22.21 -7.03 19.93
CA SER A 508 -22.14 -6.90 21.38
C SER A 508 -21.06 -7.84 21.94
N ASN A 509 -20.04 -7.29 22.61
CA ASN A 509 -18.95 -8.05 23.24
C ASN A 509 -19.36 -8.78 24.55
N GLU A 510 -20.63 -9.07 24.74
CA GLU A 510 -21.11 -9.82 25.91
C GLU A 510 -21.51 -11.23 25.45
N GLY A 511 -20.53 -12.15 25.47
CA GLY A 511 -20.78 -13.56 25.19
C GLY A 511 -19.51 -14.40 25.04
N GLU A 512 -19.34 -15.37 25.94
CA GLU A 512 -18.40 -16.51 25.93
C GLU A 512 -16.92 -16.22 26.20
N GLN A 513 -16.58 -16.19 27.49
CA GLN A 513 -15.26 -16.60 27.98
C GLN A 513 -15.04 -18.09 27.68
N VAL A 514 -14.51 -18.39 26.51
CA VAL A 514 -13.85 -19.68 26.27
C VAL A 514 -12.41 -19.53 26.75
N GLU A 515 -12.03 -20.27 27.80
CA GLU A 515 -10.63 -20.44 28.19
C GLU A 515 -9.84 -20.96 26.98
N LYS A 516 -9.07 -20.09 26.33
CA LYS A 516 -8.21 -20.47 25.20
C LYS A 516 -6.82 -20.83 25.71
N GLU A 517 -6.47 -22.10 25.58
CA GLU A 517 -5.14 -22.68 25.87
C GLU A 517 -4.03 -22.27 24.86
N TYR A 518 -4.29 -21.30 23.98
CA TYR A 518 -3.37 -20.87 22.92
C TYR A 518 -3.15 -19.35 22.97
N GLY A 519 -1.88 -18.93 22.95
CA GLY A 519 -1.42 -17.56 23.23
C GLY A 519 -2.10 -16.44 22.43
N GLY A 520 -2.13 -15.25 23.03
CA GLY A 520 -2.83 -14.07 22.54
C GLY A 520 -2.40 -13.60 21.15
N SER A 521 -3.35 -12.94 20.47
CA SER A 521 -3.17 -12.36 19.13
C SER A 521 -2.67 -10.93 19.26
N ALA A 522 -1.78 -10.47 18.36
CA ALA A 522 -1.18 -9.13 18.49
C ALA A 522 -2.24 -8.00 18.51
N LEU A 523 -1.89 -6.80 18.93
CA LEU A 523 -2.86 -5.70 18.98
C LEU A 523 -3.21 -5.20 17.57
N GLY A 524 -4.49 -4.91 17.36
CA GLY A 524 -5.02 -4.25 16.16
C GLY A 524 -5.13 -2.74 16.35
N PRO A 525 -5.54 -1.98 15.32
CA PRO A 525 -5.65 -0.51 15.38
C PRO A 525 -6.64 0.00 16.43
N ASP A 526 -7.67 -0.78 16.77
CA ASP A 526 -8.70 -0.41 17.74
C ASP A 526 -8.61 -1.24 19.03
N TRP A 527 -7.39 -1.59 19.47
CA TRP A 527 -7.19 -2.51 20.60
C TRP A 527 -7.73 -1.98 21.94
N THR A 528 -7.90 -0.66 22.06
CA THR A 528 -8.49 0.01 23.23
C THR A 528 -10.03 0.00 23.19
N GLN A 529 -10.65 -0.33 22.05
CA GLN A 529 -12.09 -0.24 21.87
C GLN A 529 -12.85 -1.18 22.82
N GLY A 530 -13.78 -0.61 23.59
CA GLY A 530 -14.58 -1.36 24.56
C GLY A 530 -13.83 -1.76 25.84
N GLN A 531 -12.58 -1.30 26.01
CA GLN A 531 -11.80 -1.54 27.22
C GLN A 531 -11.73 -0.27 28.07
N ARG A 532 -11.65 -0.44 29.39
CA ARG A 532 -11.45 0.65 30.34
C ARG A 532 -10.14 0.43 31.10
N PHE A 533 -9.27 1.44 31.05
CA PHE A 533 -7.96 1.44 31.68
C PHE A 533 -7.96 2.41 32.86
N THR A 534 -8.52 1.99 33.99
CA THR A 534 -8.68 2.85 35.18
C THR A 534 -7.85 2.32 36.33
N GLY A 535 -7.08 3.18 36.99
CA GLY A 535 -6.37 2.88 38.23
C GLY A 535 -7.15 3.23 39.50
N VAL A 536 -6.44 3.23 40.62
CA VAL A 536 -7.07 3.29 41.96
C VAL A 536 -7.49 4.70 42.40
N ILE A 537 -6.99 5.75 41.74
CA ILE A 537 -7.26 7.14 42.13
C ILE A 537 -8.65 7.56 41.65
N GLU A 538 -9.45 8.09 42.56
CA GLU A 538 -10.82 8.53 42.28
C GLU A 538 -10.86 9.62 41.20
N ALA A 539 -11.82 9.48 40.27
CA ALA A 539 -12.00 10.41 39.18
C ALA A 539 -12.25 11.84 39.69
N GLY A 540 -11.52 12.82 39.15
CA GLY A 540 -11.64 14.23 39.52
C GLY A 540 -10.72 14.70 40.65
N THR A 541 -10.16 13.79 41.47
CA THR A 541 -9.17 14.13 42.51
C THR A 541 -7.76 14.34 41.93
N LEU A 542 -7.45 13.66 40.82
CA LEU A 542 -6.17 13.77 40.14
C LEU A 542 -6.16 14.95 39.15
N HIS A 543 -5.63 16.09 39.57
CA HIS A 543 -5.54 17.29 38.73
C HIS A 543 -4.49 17.21 37.62
N ARG A 544 -3.45 16.38 37.83
CA ARG A 544 -2.29 16.21 36.94
C ARG A 544 -2.14 14.75 36.50
N PRO A 545 -3.07 14.22 35.67
CA PRO A 545 -3.09 12.82 35.29
C PRO A 545 -1.94 12.40 34.38
N LEU A 546 -1.35 13.34 33.65
CA LEU A 546 -0.24 13.09 32.72
C LEU A 546 0.83 14.16 32.90
N LYS A 547 2.07 13.72 33.15
CA LYS A 547 3.28 14.54 33.09
C LYS A 547 4.20 13.99 32.03
N VAL A 548 4.60 14.82 31.08
CA VAL A 548 5.56 14.43 30.02
C VAL A 548 6.94 14.95 30.38
N VAL A 549 7.93 14.06 30.42
CA VAL A 549 9.33 14.38 30.64
C VAL A 549 10.07 14.23 29.31
N TYR A 550 10.46 15.35 28.71
CA TYR A 550 11.09 15.39 27.40
C TYR A 550 12.61 15.20 27.47
N LYS A 551 13.23 14.90 26.33
CA LYS A 551 14.69 14.78 26.17
C LYS A 551 15.36 13.87 27.20
N CYS A 552 14.68 12.79 27.59
CA CYS A 552 15.17 11.87 28.59
C CYS A 552 15.07 10.40 28.14
N GLN A 553 15.94 9.56 28.70
CA GLN A 553 15.86 8.11 28.60
C GLN A 553 15.92 7.52 30.00
N VAL A 554 15.57 6.25 30.15
CA VAL A 554 15.80 5.52 31.40
C VAL A 554 17.29 5.28 31.53
N ASP A 555 17.89 5.81 32.60
CA ASP A 555 19.28 5.55 32.97
C ASP A 555 19.38 4.30 33.85
N LYS A 556 18.58 4.24 34.93
CA LYS A 556 18.53 3.10 35.85
C LYS A 556 17.11 2.83 36.35
N ILE A 557 16.85 1.56 36.67
CA ILE A 557 15.66 1.10 37.37
C ILE A 557 16.13 0.57 38.72
N LEU A 558 15.57 1.10 39.80
CA LEU A 558 15.95 0.80 41.18
C LEU A 558 14.76 0.17 41.91
N SER A 559 15.03 -0.84 42.72
CA SER A 559 14.10 -1.34 43.74
C SER A 559 13.94 -0.32 44.88
N SER A 560 12.90 -0.49 45.71
CA SER A 560 12.71 0.35 46.91
C SER A 560 13.94 0.34 47.84
N SER A 561 14.59 -0.82 48.01
CA SER A 561 15.83 -0.93 48.79
C SER A 561 17.01 -0.20 48.16
N GLU A 562 17.25 -0.38 46.86
CA GLU A 562 18.35 0.31 46.17
C GLU A 562 18.15 1.82 46.12
N PHE A 563 16.90 2.28 46.04
CA PHE A 563 16.57 3.69 46.15
C PHE A 563 16.85 4.23 47.57
N GLY A 564 16.48 3.49 48.62
CA GLY A 564 16.75 3.88 50.01
C GLY A 564 18.24 3.94 50.37
N GLU A 565 19.07 3.16 49.70
CA GLU A 565 20.54 3.22 49.81
C GLU A 565 21.16 4.33 48.96
N SER A 566 20.41 4.90 48.01
CA SER A 566 20.88 5.96 47.13
C SER A 566 20.68 7.35 47.75
N GLU A 567 21.56 8.31 47.41
CA GLU A 567 21.40 9.73 47.79
C GLU A 567 20.42 10.48 46.85
N ILE A 568 19.61 9.76 46.08
CA ILE A 568 18.74 10.33 45.04
C ILE A 568 17.39 10.71 45.64
N ALA A 569 16.92 11.92 45.39
CA ALA A 569 15.58 12.36 45.78
C ALA A 569 14.56 12.04 44.67
N ALA A 570 13.41 11.48 45.04
CA ALA A 570 12.29 11.30 44.12
C ALA A 570 11.55 12.61 43.88
N VAL A 571 11.14 12.84 42.64
CA VAL A 571 10.37 14.01 42.22
C VAL A 571 8.90 13.79 42.53
N GLU A 572 8.40 14.46 43.56
CA GLU A 572 6.98 14.41 43.98
C GLU A 572 6.21 15.71 43.73
N ALA A 573 6.91 16.80 43.41
CA ALA A 573 6.36 18.09 43.04
C ALA A 573 7.28 18.80 42.04
N ASP A 574 6.73 19.74 41.29
CA ASP A 574 7.47 20.65 40.40
C ASP A 574 6.89 22.08 40.49
N GLU A 575 7.27 22.96 39.57
CA GLU A 575 6.83 24.37 39.53
C GLU A 575 5.30 24.54 39.49
N GLU A 576 4.56 23.54 38.99
CA GLU A 576 3.09 23.56 38.93
C GLU A 576 2.43 22.99 40.20
N GLY A 577 3.21 22.54 41.18
CA GLY A 577 2.76 21.98 42.46
C GLY A 577 2.95 20.47 42.59
N PRO A 578 2.26 19.82 43.54
CA PRO A 578 2.40 18.38 43.79
C PRO A 578 1.89 17.55 42.61
N LEU A 579 2.55 16.43 42.35
CA LEU A 579 2.17 15.51 41.28
C LEU A 579 0.96 14.67 41.67
N LEU A 580 0.91 14.16 42.90
CA LEU A 580 -0.21 13.36 43.43
C LEU A 580 -0.98 14.14 44.50
N PRO A 581 -2.29 13.85 44.68
CA PRO A 581 -3.06 14.43 45.77
C PRO A 581 -2.58 13.91 47.14
N PRO A 582 -2.62 14.74 48.20
CA PRO A 582 -2.23 14.33 49.54
C PRO A 582 -3.28 13.40 50.20
N PRO A 583 -2.86 12.47 51.08
CA PRO A 583 -1.48 12.14 51.42
C PRO A 583 -0.79 11.36 50.29
N ALA A 584 0.31 11.92 49.78
CA ALA A 584 1.08 11.28 48.73
C ALA A 584 1.88 10.12 49.33
N PRO A 585 1.87 8.93 48.70
CA PRO A 585 2.66 7.81 49.19
C PRO A 585 4.16 8.10 49.04
N THR A 586 4.93 7.70 50.05
CA THR A 586 6.39 7.89 50.09
C THR A 586 7.17 6.67 49.62
N ASP A 587 6.51 5.51 49.50
CA ASP A 587 7.14 4.24 49.14
C ASP A 587 6.55 3.68 47.83
N TRP A 588 7.46 3.28 46.94
CA TRP A 588 7.17 2.77 45.61
C TRP A 588 7.92 1.46 45.39
N PRO A 589 7.29 0.45 44.76
CA PRO A 589 7.97 -0.82 44.49
C PRO A 589 9.11 -0.68 43.48
N VAL A 590 9.08 0.34 42.62
CA VAL A 590 10.13 0.64 41.65
C VAL A 590 10.34 2.15 41.50
N TYR A 591 11.59 2.55 41.33
CA TYR A 591 12.02 3.90 41.03
C TYR A 591 12.77 3.94 39.69
N VAL A 592 12.47 4.95 38.88
CA VAL A 592 13.07 5.12 37.54
C VAL A 592 13.90 6.39 37.52
N LEU A 593 15.22 6.23 37.42
CA LEU A 593 16.16 7.33 37.21
C LEU A 593 16.25 7.62 35.71
N LEU A 594 16.03 8.87 35.35
CA LEU A 594 16.12 9.36 33.99
C LEU A 594 17.48 10.04 33.74
N THR A 595 17.91 10.07 32.48
CA THR A 595 19.19 10.69 32.07
C THR A 595 19.29 12.19 32.35
N ASN A 596 18.18 12.87 32.62
CA ASN A 596 18.15 14.28 33.03
C ASN A 596 18.34 14.46 34.56
N GLY A 597 18.55 13.38 35.31
CA GLY A 597 18.73 13.38 36.76
C GLY A 597 17.43 13.29 37.57
N GLU A 598 16.27 13.36 36.92
CA GLU A 598 14.99 13.19 37.61
C GLU A 598 14.74 11.71 37.95
N CYS A 599 14.24 11.45 39.16
CA CYS A 599 13.88 10.12 39.61
C CYS A 599 12.40 10.06 39.98
N TYR A 600 11.66 9.08 39.47
CA TYR A 600 10.24 8.92 39.74
C TYR A 600 9.95 7.53 40.30
N GLY A 601 9.33 7.47 41.48
CA GLY A 601 8.74 6.24 42.00
C GLY A 601 7.44 5.91 41.29
N ALA A 602 7.13 4.63 41.07
CA ALA A 602 5.91 4.15 40.43
C ALA A 602 5.56 2.72 40.85
N ASP A 603 4.32 2.30 40.57
CA ASP A 603 3.87 0.93 40.87
C ASP A 603 4.40 -0.08 39.84
N PHE A 604 4.53 0.34 38.57
CA PHE A 604 5.22 -0.40 37.50
C PHE A 604 5.57 0.50 36.31
N ILE A 605 6.33 -0.05 35.37
CA ILE A 605 6.82 0.63 34.17
C ILE A 605 6.16 0.01 32.94
N ILE A 606 5.73 0.83 32.00
CA ILE A 606 5.22 0.42 30.69
C ILE A 606 6.30 0.73 29.65
N SER A 607 6.89 -0.31 29.09
CA SER A 607 7.90 -0.22 28.04
C SER A 607 7.24 -0.30 26.65
N ALA A 608 7.22 0.83 25.95
CA ALA A 608 6.68 1.01 24.61
C ALA A 608 7.75 1.61 23.68
N THR A 609 8.97 1.06 23.74
CA THR A 609 10.16 1.62 23.07
C THR A 609 10.37 1.13 21.63
N GLY A 610 9.51 0.24 21.15
CA GLY A 610 9.54 -0.30 19.80
C GLY A 610 9.37 -1.82 19.78
N VAL A 611 9.64 -2.41 18.62
CA VAL A 611 9.59 -3.86 18.41
C VAL A 611 10.87 -4.35 17.75
N GLU A 612 11.15 -5.64 17.93
CA GLU A 612 12.30 -6.37 17.39
C GLU A 612 11.78 -7.55 16.58
N ALA A 613 12.52 -7.99 15.57
CA ALA A 613 12.11 -9.06 14.70
C ALA A 613 11.95 -10.38 15.46
N ASN A 614 10.85 -11.09 15.20
CA ASN A 614 10.53 -12.32 15.91
C ASN A 614 11.22 -13.56 15.30
N PHE A 615 12.55 -13.53 15.25
CA PHE A 615 13.40 -14.65 14.89
C PHE A 615 14.81 -14.48 15.48
N THR A 616 15.60 -15.55 15.46
CA THR A 616 17.03 -15.54 15.84
C THR A 616 17.87 -16.17 14.74
N SER A 617 19.16 -15.84 14.68
CA SER A 617 20.13 -16.46 13.77
C SER A 617 21.50 -16.55 14.43
N SER A 618 22.33 -17.48 13.97
CA SER A 618 23.75 -17.54 14.32
C SER A 618 24.43 -16.20 13.98
N GLY A 619 25.24 -15.69 14.91
CA GLY A 619 26.04 -14.47 14.72
C GLY A 619 25.31 -13.15 14.94
N HIS A 620 24.01 -13.17 15.23
CA HIS A 620 23.21 -11.95 15.41
C HIS A 620 22.66 -11.77 16.82
N PRO A 621 22.50 -10.52 17.27
CA PRO A 621 22.00 -10.19 18.60
C PRO A 621 20.59 -10.77 18.81
N LYS A 622 20.44 -11.48 19.94
CA LYS A 622 19.16 -12.10 20.32
C LYS A 622 18.15 -11.01 20.70
N PRO A 623 16.88 -11.12 20.29
CA PRO A 623 15.82 -10.23 20.74
C PRO A 623 15.65 -10.25 22.26
N SER A 624 15.08 -9.17 22.79
CA SER A 624 14.80 -8.96 24.21
C SER A 624 13.86 -10.01 24.81
N VAL A 625 13.07 -10.65 23.97
CA VAL A 625 12.11 -11.71 24.33
C VAL A 625 12.47 -12.97 23.57
N ALA A 626 12.29 -14.14 24.19
CA ALA A 626 12.53 -15.42 23.55
C ALA A 626 11.70 -15.57 22.26
N CYS A 627 12.39 -15.81 21.14
CA CYS A 627 11.77 -16.05 19.84
C CYS A 627 11.78 -17.54 19.52
N PRO A 628 10.67 -18.09 19.00
CA PRO A 628 10.58 -19.52 18.69
C PRO A 628 11.35 -19.91 17.43
N VAL A 629 11.54 -18.98 16.48
CA VAL A 629 12.13 -19.29 15.16
C VAL A 629 13.63 -19.04 15.15
N PHE A 630 14.41 -20.09 14.89
CA PHE A 630 15.84 -19.99 14.61
C PHE A 630 16.12 -20.20 13.12
N ILE A 631 16.78 -19.24 12.47
CA ILE A 631 17.24 -19.33 11.09
C ILE A 631 18.66 -19.88 11.10
N LYS A 632 18.83 -21.06 10.50
CA LYS A 632 20.12 -21.67 10.23
C LYS A 632 20.50 -21.40 8.78
N SER A 633 21.66 -20.80 8.60
CA SER A 633 22.27 -20.56 7.29
C SER A 633 23.79 -20.73 7.40
N SER A 634 24.44 -21.25 6.36
CA SER A 634 25.89 -21.36 6.23
C SER A 634 26.54 -20.01 5.94
N ASN A 635 25.83 -19.16 5.21
CA ASN A 635 26.18 -17.76 5.02
C ASN A 635 25.54 -16.92 6.12
N ASN A 636 26.22 -15.89 6.62
CA ASN A 636 25.59 -14.94 7.53
C ASN A 636 24.40 -14.28 6.83
N ILE A 637 23.19 -14.47 7.36
CA ILE A 637 22.04 -13.69 6.90
C ILE A 637 22.29 -12.23 7.22
N GLU A 638 21.90 -11.33 6.34
CA GLU A 638 21.99 -9.90 6.60
C GLU A 638 20.79 -9.46 7.45
N THR A 639 21.05 -8.90 8.63
CA THR A 639 20.02 -8.36 9.52
C THR A 639 20.34 -6.91 9.86
N ALA A 640 19.29 -6.11 10.03
CA ALA A 640 19.40 -4.73 10.50
C ALA A 640 20.02 -4.68 11.90
N PRO A 641 20.62 -3.53 12.30
CA PRO A 641 21.17 -3.37 13.64
C PRO A 641 20.08 -3.49 14.73
N PRO A 642 20.44 -3.88 15.98
CA PRO A 642 19.51 -3.94 17.11
C PRO A 642 18.75 -2.65 17.37
N SER A 643 19.40 -1.50 17.17
CA SER A 643 18.78 -0.18 17.31
C SER A 643 17.52 -0.04 16.45
N GLU A 644 17.52 -0.65 15.26
CA GLU A 644 16.42 -0.66 14.29
C GLU A 644 15.55 -1.93 14.37
N GLY A 645 15.84 -2.82 15.31
CA GLY A 645 15.01 -3.98 15.65
C GLY A 645 15.43 -5.30 15.02
N GLY A 646 16.60 -5.41 14.37
CA GLY A 646 17.15 -6.73 14.02
C GLY A 646 16.48 -7.48 12.86
N GLY A 647 15.63 -6.83 12.05
CA GLY A 647 14.88 -7.46 10.96
C GLY A 647 15.75 -7.98 9.82
N LEU A 648 15.25 -8.98 9.08
CA LEU A 648 15.92 -9.56 7.91
C LEU A 648 16.00 -8.51 6.80
N VAL A 649 17.20 -8.22 6.30
CA VAL A 649 17.40 -7.22 5.24
C VAL A 649 16.89 -7.77 3.90
N VAL A 650 15.99 -7.02 3.26
CA VAL A 650 15.35 -7.39 1.98
C VAL A 650 15.48 -6.31 0.90
N ASN A 651 15.46 -6.72 -0.38
CA ASN A 651 15.35 -5.82 -1.55
C ASN A 651 13.90 -5.40 -1.78
N GLU A 652 13.69 -4.55 -2.79
CA GLU A 652 12.39 -4.08 -3.28
C GLU A 652 11.41 -5.21 -3.61
N MET A 653 11.92 -6.43 -3.83
CA MET A 653 11.15 -7.65 -4.05
C MET A 653 10.85 -8.44 -2.76
N MET A 654 11.11 -7.85 -1.57
CA MET A 654 11.00 -8.53 -0.26
C MET A 654 11.87 -9.77 -0.10
N GLN A 655 12.84 -9.97 -1.00
CA GLN A 655 13.74 -11.10 -1.02
C GLN A 655 14.97 -10.79 -0.18
N SER A 656 15.47 -11.78 0.54
CA SER A 656 16.71 -11.67 1.30
C SER A 656 17.88 -11.34 0.37
N MET A 657 18.78 -10.46 0.83
CA MET A 657 20.05 -10.14 0.13
C MET A 657 20.99 -11.33 -0.03
N SER A 658 20.86 -12.33 0.83
CA SER A 658 21.82 -13.43 0.95
C SER A 658 21.27 -14.77 0.47
N ILE A 659 19.94 -14.95 0.46
CA ILE A 659 19.29 -16.24 0.21
C ILE A 659 18.11 -16.05 -0.76
N PRO A 660 18.23 -16.50 -2.03
CA PRO A 660 17.21 -16.25 -3.05
C PRO A 660 15.83 -16.85 -2.78
N GLU A 661 15.76 -17.94 -2.03
CA GLU A 661 14.52 -18.63 -1.67
C GLU A 661 13.83 -18.05 -0.42
N LEU A 662 14.49 -17.14 0.30
CA LEU A 662 14.02 -16.56 1.54
C LEU A 662 13.47 -15.14 1.33
N TYR A 663 12.25 -14.91 1.77
CA TYR A 663 11.55 -13.63 1.74
C TYR A 663 11.13 -13.25 3.16
N ALA A 664 10.93 -11.97 3.41
CA ALA A 664 10.33 -11.52 4.66
C ALA A 664 9.34 -10.38 4.43
N ALA A 665 8.25 -10.39 5.20
CA ALA A 665 7.21 -9.37 5.17
C ALA A 665 6.79 -8.94 6.58
N GLY A 666 6.27 -7.72 6.71
CA GLY A 666 5.87 -7.15 8.00
C GLY A 666 7.05 -6.84 8.92
N ASP A 667 6.80 -6.97 10.23
CA ASP A 667 7.71 -6.45 11.26
C ASP A 667 9.05 -7.19 11.36
N CYS A 668 9.14 -8.42 10.85
CA CYS A 668 10.39 -9.17 10.80
C CYS A 668 11.28 -8.81 9.59
N ALA A 669 10.76 -8.05 8.61
CA ALA A 669 11.53 -7.61 7.45
C ALA A 669 12.19 -6.25 7.68
N TYR A 670 13.29 -5.94 7.02
CA TYR A 670 13.91 -4.63 7.00
C TYR A 670 14.18 -4.22 5.55
N ALA A 671 13.56 -3.13 5.11
CA ALA A 671 13.72 -2.62 3.75
C ALA A 671 15.12 -2.00 3.60
N GLY A 672 16.08 -2.79 3.11
CA GLY A 672 17.48 -2.39 2.94
C GLY A 672 17.83 -1.84 1.58
N TRP A 673 16.87 -1.80 0.65
CA TRP A 673 17.09 -1.35 -0.72
C TRP A 673 17.56 0.10 -0.81
N GLN A 674 18.37 0.38 -1.83
CA GLN A 674 18.92 1.70 -2.15
C GLN A 674 18.84 1.96 -3.66
N PRO A 675 18.41 3.15 -4.10
CA PRO A 675 17.92 4.27 -3.28
C PRO A 675 16.51 4.01 -2.73
N LYS A 676 16.24 4.48 -1.50
CA LYS A 676 14.87 4.53 -0.97
C LYS A 676 14.10 5.69 -1.62
N ALA A 677 12.79 5.50 -1.84
CA ALA A 677 11.94 6.61 -2.28
C ALA A 677 11.98 7.74 -1.24
N PRO A 678 12.09 9.01 -1.65
CA PRO A 678 12.34 10.14 -0.76
C PRO A 678 11.20 10.42 0.22
N HIS A 679 10.00 9.90 -0.06
CA HIS A 679 8.81 10.12 0.75
C HIS A 679 8.29 8.83 1.39
N TRP A 680 9.05 7.73 1.30
CA TRP A 680 8.73 6.48 1.95
C TRP A 680 9.77 6.15 3.02
N PHE A 681 9.29 5.72 4.17
CA PHE A 681 10.13 5.19 5.22
C PHE A 681 9.41 4.03 5.91
N GLN A 682 10.21 3.10 6.41
CA GLN A 682 9.68 1.91 7.05
C GLN A 682 9.14 2.25 8.44
N MET A 683 7.92 1.81 8.71
CA MET A 683 7.33 1.80 10.05
C MET A 683 6.67 0.45 10.31
N ARG A 684 6.65 0.05 11.58
CA ARG A 684 6.08 -1.22 12.04
C ARG A 684 4.56 -1.09 12.18
N LEU A 685 3.89 -1.05 11.04
CA LEU A 685 2.44 -0.84 10.91
C LEU A 685 1.78 -1.99 10.18
N TRP A 686 0.55 -2.28 10.57
CA TRP A 686 -0.33 -3.25 9.91
C TRP A 686 -0.55 -2.95 8.42
N SER A 687 -0.66 -1.67 8.04
CA SER A 687 -0.79 -1.26 6.63
C SER A 687 0.47 -1.60 5.82
N GLN A 688 1.66 -1.32 6.34
CA GLN A 688 2.92 -1.71 5.69
C GLN A 688 3.14 -3.22 5.71
N ALA A 689 2.69 -3.92 6.77
CA ALA A 689 2.73 -5.38 6.82
C ALA A 689 1.90 -6.01 5.69
N ARG A 690 0.74 -5.43 5.37
CA ARG A 690 -0.07 -5.83 4.20
C ARG A 690 0.65 -5.54 2.88
N GLN A 691 1.19 -4.32 2.70
CA GLN A 691 1.89 -3.91 1.47
C GLN A 691 3.11 -4.78 1.18
N THR A 692 3.95 -5.01 2.19
CA THR A 692 5.14 -5.87 2.09
C THR A 692 4.78 -7.32 1.83
N ALA A 693 3.71 -7.84 2.46
CA ALA A 693 3.23 -9.20 2.18
C ALA A 693 2.74 -9.39 0.75
N PHE A 694 2.00 -8.41 0.23
CA PHE A 694 1.52 -8.41 -1.15
C PHE A 694 2.69 -8.42 -2.14
N GLN A 695 3.71 -7.60 -1.90
CA GLN A 695 4.93 -7.60 -2.71
C GLN A 695 5.69 -8.93 -2.61
N ALA A 696 5.88 -9.48 -1.40
CA ALA A 696 6.59 -10.74 -1.19
C ALA A 696 5.91 -11.91 -1.90
N ALA A 697 4.57 -11.99 -1.85
CA ALA A 697 3.80 -13.02 -2.55
C ALA A 697 3.99 -12.94 -4.07
N LYS A 698 3.87 -11.74 -4.66
CA LYS A 698 4.12 -11.52 -6.08
C LYS A 698 5.54 -11.89 -6.47
N SER A 699 6.53 -11.43 -5.70
CA SER A 699 7.93 -11.74 -5.95
C SER A 699 8.20 -13.23 -5.91
N MET A 700 7.69 -13.96 -4.91
CA MET A 700 7.81 -15.42 -4.87
C MET A 700 7.17 -16.08 -6.08
N PHE A 701 5.95 -15.67 -6.47
CA PHE A 701 5.23 -16.22 -7.61
C PHE A 701 5.99 -16.00 -8.93
N TYR A 702 6.32 -14.76 -9.26
CA TYR A 702 6.98 -14.40 -10.53
C TYR A 702 8.42 -14.93 -10.60
N HIS A 703 9.18 -14.94 -9.50
CA HIS A 703 10.49 -15.59 -9.48
C HIS A 703 10.41 -17.12 -9.65
N THR A 704 9.31 -17.77 -9.28
CA THR A 704 9.09 -19.20 -9.58
C THR A 704 8.65 -19.41 -11.03
N ALA A 705 7.82 -18.50 -11.57
CA ALA A 705 7.39 -18.53 -12.97
C ALA A 705 8.50 -18.17 -13.97
N GLY A 706 9.56 -17.47 -13.53
CA GLY A 706 10.64 -16.99 -14.40
C GLY A 706 10.33 -15.64 -15.07
N ASP A 707 9.38 -14.89 -14.52
CA ASP A 707 8.85 -13.63 -15.06
C ASP A 707 9.35 -12.41 -14.27
N GLU A 708 9.20 -11.22 -14.87
CA GLU A 708 9.53 -9.95 -14.22
C GLU A 708 8.53 -9.61 -13.11
N VAL A 709 9.03 -9.23 -11.93
CA VAL A 709 8.20 -8.88 -10.79
C VAL A 709 7.69 -7.43 -10.92
N PRO A 710 6.37 -7.19 -10.98
CA PRO A 710 5.85 -5.83 -10.95
C PRO A 710 5.99 -5.23 -9.55
N LEU A 711 6.64 -4.06 -9.47
CA LEU A 711 6.74 -3.29 -8.22
C LEU A 711 5.46 -2.51 -7.94
N ASP A 712 5.04 -2.52 -6.68
CA ASP A 712 3.88 -1.76 -6.23
C ASP A 712 4.23 -0.30 -5.89
N PHE A 713 3.35 0.63 -6.27
CA PHE A 713 3.51 2.07 -5.96
C PHE A 713 3.47 2.37 -4.45
N SER A 714 3.03 1.42 -3.62
CA SER A 714 2.97 1.54 -2.16
C SER A 714 4.32 1.87 -1.50
N PHE A 715 5.44 1.67 -2.19
CA PHE A 715 6.78 1.97 -1.68
C PHE A 715 7.29 3.38 -2.06
N GLU A 716 6.46 4.22 -2.68
CA GLU A 716 6.83 5.58 -3.08
C GLU A 716 6.50 6.66 -2.02
N LEU A 717 5.42 6.46 -1.27
CA LEU A 717 4.90 7.45 -0.33
C LEU A 717 4.40 6.81 0.97
N PHE A 718 4.82 7.37 2.10
CA PHE A 718 4.25 7.08 3.40
C PHE A 718 2.93 7.83 3.60
N THR A 719 1.84 7.10 3.82
CA THR A 719 0.54 7.64 4.26
C THR A 719 -0.04 6.75 5.36
N HIS A 720 -0.54 7.35 6.43
CA HIS A 720 -1.17 6.60 7.52
C HIS A 720 -2.22 7.42 8.25
N VAL A 721 -3.34 6.77 8.58
CA VAL A 721 -4.43 7.36 9.35
C VAL A 721 -4.60 6.58 10.65
N THR A 722 -4.60 7.30 11.78
CA THR A 722 -4.78 6.73 13.12
C THR A 722 -5.60 7.68 14.00
N ASN A 723 -5.89 7.29 15.24
CA ASN A 723 -6.57 8.13 16.22
C ASN A 723 -5.63 8.43 17.40
N PHE A 724 -5.38 9.71 17.69
CA PHE A 724 -4.63 10.13 18.88
C PHE A 724 -5.41 11.20 19.65
N PHE A 725 -5.39 11.12 20.98
CA PHE A 725 -6.07 12.07 21.87
C PHE A 725 -7.57 12.25 21.57
N GLY A 726 -8.22 11.20 21.04
CA GLY A 726 -9.62 11.24 20.61
C GLY A 726 -9.88 12.05 19.34
N PHE A 727 -8.85 12.29 18.52
CA PHE A 727 -8.91 12.92 17.20
C PHE A 727 -8.41 11.96 16.13
N LYS A 728 -9.04 12.00 14.95
CA LYS A 728 -8.56 11.29 13.76
C LYS A 728 -7.41 12.09 13.13
N VAL A 729 -6.24 11.46 13.05
CA VAL A 729 -4.99 12.06 12.57
C VAL A 729 -4.60 11.39 11.26
N ASN A 730 -4.22 12.20 10.27
CA ASN A 730 -3.64 11.72 9.03
C ASN A 730 -2.19 12.23 8.92
N SER A 731 -1.24 11.31 8.84
CA SER A 731 0.17 11.58 8.67
C SER A 731 0.57 11.36 7.21
N ASN A 732 0.69 12.47 6.48
CA ASN A 732 1.25 12.53 5.13
C ASN A 732 2.53 13.36 5.21
N PHE A 733 3.70 12.73 5.19
CA PHE A 733 4.98 13.45 5.29
C PHE A 733 5.58 13.68 3.90
N PRO A 734 5.69 14.93 3.42
CA PRO A 734 6.85 15.33 2.64
C PRO A 734 7.99 15.58 3.64
N LEU A 735 8.98 14.68 3.72
CA LEU A 735 10.11 14.89 4.64
C LEU A 735 10.82 16.22 4.34
N LYS A 736 11.02 17.00 5.40
CA LYS A 736 12.01 18.09 5.48
C LYS A 736 13.38 17.55 5.07
N HIS A 737 14.18 18.42 4.43
CA HIS A 737 15.58 18.18 4.08
C HIS A 737 16.35 17.43 5.16
N PRO A 738 17.25 16.50 4.79
CA PRO A 738 18.10 15.82 5.74
C PRO A 738 18.97 16.87 6.44
N GLN A 739 18.78 17.07 7.74
CA GLN A 739 19.87 17.59 8.55
C GLN A 739 20.89 16.48 8.67
N VAL A 740 22.03 16.73 8.02
CA VAL A 740 23.30 16.07 8.25
C VAL A 740 23.52 15.98 9.77
N GLN A 741 23.57 14.75 10.29
CA GLN A 741 24.28 14.44 11.52
C GLN A 741 25.66 13.91 11.15
#